data_AF-A0AAP0KXS0-F1
#
_entry.id   AF-A0AAP0KXS0-F1
#
_cell.length_a   1.000
_cell.length_b   1.000
_cell.length_c   1.000
_cell.angle_alpha   90.00
_cell.angle_beta   90.00
_cell.angle_gamma   90.00
#
_symmetry.space_group_name_H-M   'P 1'
#
loop_
_entity.id
_entity.type
_entity.pdbx_description
1 polymer ?
#
loop_
_entity_poly.entity_id
_entity_poly.type
_entity_poly.pdbx_seq_one_letter_code
_entity_poly.pdbx_strand_id
1 'polypeptide(L)'
;MNHFHGRLPPNIGHTLPNLQFFLGGVNNFSGPIPISLTNLTSLVNVDFKENSLTGQLPVNIGKLRGLIRLNFGSNLLGTGEASDLGFLPSLSNCTSLQVLSIDNNRLGGELPVSIANLSTQLWILTMGGNLLKGSIPVGIGNLVNLTLLAIEENNLTGSVPKDIGNLQMLRQLLLSRNGLSGSIPSSFGNLTQLISLSVAENRLEGSIPSSLGNCRNLISLNLSHNFLKGTIPKEVIGLSSLSISFSASHNSLSGSLPLEIGDLKNLEELQLSENKLSGRIPSTLGNCLSLERLRMAGNFFQGTIPESLSDLRGIQEMDLSRNSLSGKIPEFLTKLSSLYFLNLSFNYLTGEVPKEGIFRNATAVSLRGNSKLCSDDQELELSACHEQGSPTSGKSLSGRDVALIALAIVVFLPLSVFCTLYWLRCRRRNSTTTASPSSEEQLSEISYLELLKATDGFSSDSLRGVGSFGSVYKGTLYKDGSIVAVKVLNLHERGASKSFITECNALRNIRHRNLVKIISACSSVDPQGNDFKALVLEFMPNGSLEEWLHPNIDEKHEVRKLSIGQRLSIAIDVAFAMEYLHHHIQTPIVHCDLKPSNVLLDEDMIAHVGDFGLAKFLYETTESIQAMSAGLKGSIGYIPPGMCKKISFCFYWKAAIEEITYT
;
A
#
# COMPACT_ATOMS: atom_id res chain seq x y z
N MET A 1 13.30 8.60 22.25
CA MET A 1 13.30 7.14 22.45
C MET A 1 14.34 6.83 23.50
N ASN A 2 14.00 6.03 24.50
CA ASN A 2 14.98 5.57 25.47
C ASN A 2 15.53 4.26 24.90
N HIS A 3 16.85 4.13 24.72
CA HIS A 3 17.45 2.91 24.15
C HIS A 3 17.73 1.87 25.25
N PHE A 4 16.84 1.74 26.24
CA PHE A 4 17.04 0.77 27.31
C PHE A 4 16.91 -0.64 26.74
N HIS A 5 17.82 -1.51 27.14
CA HIS A 5 17.93 -2.87 26.65
C HIS A 5 18.15 -3.84 27.81
N GLY A 6 18.07 -5.13 27.51
CA GLY A 6 18.21 -6.20 28.50
C GLY A 6 16.89 -6.94 28.71
N ARG A 7 16.87 -7.80 29.74
CA ARG A 7 15.72 -8.65 30.06
C ARG A 7 15.01 -8.13 31.31
N LEU A 8 13.70 -8.35 31.37
CA LEU A 8 12.95 -8.12 32.61
C LEU A 8 13.45 -9.11 33.69
N PRO A 9 13.79 -8.64 34.90
CA PRO A 9 14.33 -9.51 35.94
C PRO A 9 13.37 -10.67 36.26
N PRO A 10 13.83 -11.94 36.21
CA PRO A 10 12.97 -13.09 36.50
C PRO A 10 12.34 -13.07 37.89
N ASN A 11 12.97 -12.40 38.85
CA ASN A 11 12.54 -12.26 40.24
C ASN A 11 11.84 -10.92 40.55
N ILE A 12 11.43 -10.14 39.54
CA ILE A 12 10.83 -8.80 39.72
C ILE A 12 9.65 -8.81 40.69
N GLY A 13 8.85 -9.88 40.67
CA GLY A 13 7.72 -10.10 41.56
C GLY A 13 8.03 -10.18 43.04
N HIS A 14 9.30 -10.39 43.40
CA HIS A 14 9.78 -10.50 44.78
C HIS A 14 10.59 -9.29 45.20
N THR A 15 11.29 -8.65 44.26
CA THR A 15 12.20 -7.54 44.56
C THR A 15 11.48 -6.20 44.68
N LEU A 16 10.35 -6.02 43.99
CA LEU A 16 9.60 -4.76 43.96
C LEU A 16 8.12 -4.94 44.33
N PRO A 17 7.77 -5.46 45.52
CA PRO A 17 6.39 -5.87 45.85
C PRO A 17 5.35 -4.73 45.83
N ASN A 18 5.81 -3.48 45.98
CA ASN A 18 4.96 -2.28 45.98
C ASN A 18 4.89 -1.59 44.61
N LEU A 19 5.42 -2.20 43.54
CA LEU A 19 5.42 -1.61 42.21
C LEU A 19 3.99 -1.46 41.68
N GLN A 20 3.60 -0.22 41.35
CA GLN A 20 2.27 0.11 40.80
C GLN A 20 2.33 0.40 39.29
N PHE A 21 3.43 0.98 38.83
CA PHE A 21 3.62 1.36 37.43
C PHE A 21 4.88 0.71 36.90
N PHE A 22 4.75 -0.11 35.86
CA PHE A 22 5.88 -0.70 35.17
C PHE A 22 5.82 -0.36 33.69
N LEU A 23 6.46 0.77 33.36
CA LEU A 23 6.37 1.42 32.06
C LEU A 23 7.75 1.40 31.39
N GLY A 24 7.92 0.52 30.41
CA GLY A 24 9.12 0.35 29.61
C GLY A 24 8.85 0.36 28.10
N GLY A 25 7.71 0.89 27.66
CA GLY A 25 7.38 0.99 26.25
C GLY A 25 8.39 1.81 25.44
N VAL A 26 8.53 1.50 24.14
CA VAL A 26 9.38 2.19 23.19
C VAL A 26 10.87 2.11 23.57
N ASN A 27 11.35 0.86 23.71
CA ASN A 27 12.71 0.49 24.12
C ASN A 27 13.18 -0.77 23.36
N ASN A 28 14.31 -1.34 23.77
CA ASN A 28 14.92 -2.57 23.24
C ASN A 28 14.92 -3.72 24.26
N PHE A 29 13.93 -3.79 25.16
CA PHE A 29 13.80 -4.92 26.08
C PHE A 29 13.52 -6.21 25.31
N SER A 30 14.15 -7.31 25.74
CA SER A 30 14.07 -8.61 25.08
C SER A 30 13.88 -9.75 26.06
N GLY A 31 13.62 -10.96 25.54
CA GLY A 31 13.41 -12.15 26.34
C GLY A 31 11.98 -12.28 26.86
N PRO A 32 11.71 -13.33 27.66
CA PRO A 32 10.36 -13.65 28.10
C PRO A 32 9.82 -12.70 29.16
N ILE A 33 8.50 -12.52 29.19
CA ILE A 33 7.81 -11.86 30.30
C ILE A 33 7.94 -12.76 31.55
N PRO A 34 8.52 -12.27 32.66
CA PRO A 34 8.69 -13.07 33.86
C PRO A 34 7.35 -13.51 34.47
N ILE A 35 7.22 -14.79 34.79
CA ILE A 35 6.02 -15.32 35.48
C ILE A 35 5.81 -14.64 36.84
N SER A 36 6.90 -14.25 37.51
CA SER A 36 6.86 -13.52 38.78
C SER A 36 6.17 -12.16 38.68
N LEU A 37 6.01 -11.58 37.48
CA LEU A 37 5.21 -10.36 37.27
C LEU A 37 3.80 -10.50 37.86
N THR A 38 3.22 -11.72 37.81
CA THR A 38 1.90 -12.03 38.37
C THR A 38 1.83 -11.97 39.90
N ASN A 39 2.97 -11.84 40.60
CA ASN A 39 3.04 -11.67 42.06
C ASN A 39 2.97 -10.20 42.50
N LEU A 40 3.06 -9.24 41.57
CA LEU A 40 3.00 -7.80 41.88
C LEU A 40 1.55 -7.34 42.05
N THR A 41 0.86 -7.77 43.10
CA THR A 41 -0.59 -7.53 43.28
C THR A 41 -0.98 -6.04 43.36
N SER A 42 -0.03 -5.15 43.64
CA SER A 42 -0.22 -3.69 43.61
C SER A 42 -0.11 -3.07 42.21
N LEU A 43 0.21 -3.86 41.18
CA LEU A 43 0.47 -3.37 39.83
C LEU A 43 -0.82 -2.91 39.14
N VAL A 44 -0.81 -1.66 38.70
CA VAL A 44 -1.95 -0.96 38.09
C VAL A 44 -1.72 -0.79 36.60
N ASN A 45 -0.53 -0.37 36.19
CA ASN A 45 -0.20 -0.16 34.79
C ASN A 45 1.05 -0.96 34.39
N VAL A 46 0.90 -1.74 33.32
CA VAL A 46 2.00 -2.40 32.63
C VAL A 46 1.99 -1.94 31.19
N ASP A 47 3.08 -1.30 30.76
CA ASP A 47 3.25 -0.87 29.38
C ASP A 47 4.66 -1.16 28.89
N PHE A 48 4.76 -2.11 27.98
CA PHE A 48 5.98 -2.52 27.29
C PHE A 48 5.77 -2.55 25.77
N LYS A 49 4.87 -1.71 25.25
CA LYS A 49 4.67 -1.60 23.80
C LYS A 49 5.98 -1.27 23.08
N GLU A 50 6.15 -1.73 21.84
CA GLU A 50 7.32 -1.41 21.00
C GLU A 50 8.63 -1.81 21.70
N ASN A 51 8.81 -3.12 21.84
CA ASN A 51 10.01 -3.76 22.35
C ASN A 51 10.28 -5.06 21.56
N SER A 52 11.23 -5.88 22.02
CA SER A 52 11.57 -7.19 21.45
C SER A 52 11.29 -8.34 22.43
N LEU A 53 10.26 -8.20 23.28
CA LEU A 53 9.87 -9.23 24.23
C LEU A 53 9.36 -10.48 23.49
N THR A 54 9.71 -11.65 23.99
CA THR A 54 9.40 -12.96 23.38
C THR A 54 8.60 -13.85 24.33
N GLY A 55 8.21 -15.04 23.87
CA GLY A 55 7.49 -16.02 24.68
C GLY A 55 6.02 -15.66 24.87
N GLN A 56 5.36 -16.31 25.83
CA GLN A 56 3.93 -16.14 26.08
C GLN A 56 3.65 -15.20 27.25
N LEU A 57 2.46 -14.60 27.25
CA LEU A 57 1.93 -13.90 28.41
C LEU A 57 1.62 -14.90 29.54
N PRO A 58 1.94 -14.58 30.80
CA PRO A 58 1.63 -15.47 31.92
C PRO A 58 0.12 -15.76 32.03
N VAL A 59 -0.25 -17.03 32.03
CA VAL A 59 -1.66 -17.49 32.09
C VAL A 59 -2.41 -16.96 33.32
N ASN A 60 -1.71 -16.72 34.42
CA ASN A 60 -2.27 -16.23 35.69
C ASN A 60 -2.18 -14.71 35.87
N ILE A 61 -2.05 -13.94 34.79
CA ILE A 61 -1.99 -12.46 34.84
C ILE A 61 -3.22 -11.85 35.53
N GLY A 62 -4.37 -12.55 35.51
CA GLY A 62 -5.57 -12.22 36.27
C GLY A 62 -5.43 -12.11 37.80
N LYS A 63 -4.29 -12.51 38.38
CA LYS A 63 -3.98 -12.25 39.80
C LYS A 63 -3.82 -10.75 40.10
N LEU A 64 -3.50 -9.95 39.08
CA LEU A 64 -3.33 -8.50 39.15
C LEU A 64 -4.69 -7.80 39.12
N ARG A 65 -5.52 -7.99 40.16
CA ARG A 65 -6.93 -7.53 40.16
C ARG A 65 -7.10 -6.01 39.99
N GLY A 66 -6.11 -5.22 40.39
CA GLY A 66 -6.08 -3.77 40.27
C GLY A 66 -5.59 -3.24 38.91
N LEU A 67 -5.32 -4.13 37.95
CA LEU A 67 -4.74 -3.75 36.66
C LEU A 67 -5.72 -2.91 35.83
N ILE A 68 -5.27 -1.72 35.42
CA ILE A 68 -5.99 -0.78 34.56
C ILE A 68 -5.47 -0.86 33.12
N ARG A 69 -4.16 -1.01 32.92
CA ARG A 69 -3.54 -1.07 31.60
C ARG A 69 -2.63 -2.27 31.47
N LEU A 70 -2.89 -3.09 30.45
CA LEU A 70 -2.02 -4.16 30.00
C LEU A 70 -1.66 -3.90 28.53
N ASN A 71 -0.47 -3.37 28.29
CA ASN A 71 -0.01 -3.02 26.96
C ASN A 71 1.32 -3.71 26.63
N PHE A 72 1.26 -4.66 25.71
CA PHE A 72 2.38 -5.41 25.17
C PHE A 72 2.38 -5.40 23.63
N GLY A 73 1.70 -4.43 23.01
CA GLY A 73 1.64 -4.32 21.55
C GLY A 73 3.03 -4.16 20.90
N SER A 74 3.19 -4.53 19.64
CA SER A 74 4.44 -4.38 18.87
C SER A 74 5.64 -5.05 19.57
N ASN A 75 5.55 -6.37 19.77
CA ASN A 75 6.59 -7.23 20.34
C ASN A 75 6.70 -8.53 19.53
N LEU A 76 7.40 -9.53 20.06
CA LEU A 76 7.55 -10.87 19.46
C LEU A 76 6.88 -11.95 20.33
N LEU A 77 5.77 -11.60 20.99
CA LEU A 77 5.05 -12.51 21.89
C LEU A 77 4.22 -13.53 21.11
N GLY A 78 4.11 -14.73 21.66
CA GLY A 78 3.37 -15.84 21.06
C GLY A 78 4.25 -16.77 20.22
N THR A 79 3.78 -18.00 20.06
CA THR A 79 4.38 -19.02 19.20
C THR A 79 3.62 -19.23 17.90
N GLY A 80 2.46 -18.59 17.74
CA GLY A 80 1.51 -18.80 16.64
C GLY A 80 0.54 -19.96 16.90
N GLU A 81 0.51 -20.47 18.12
CA GLU A 81 -0.21 -21.70 18.49
C GLU A 81 -1.45 -21.41 19.34
N ALA A 82 -2.32 -22.41 19.46
CA ALA A 82 -3.61 -22.27 20.17
C ALA A 82 -3.50 -21.84 21.64
N SER A 83 -2.36 -22.10 22.29
CA SER A 83 -2.15 -21.80 23.71
C SER A 83 -1.82 -20.33 23.99
N ASP A 84 -1.47 -19.53 22.97
CA ASP A 84 -0.99 -18.15 23.14
C ASP A 84 -2.01 -17.24 23.81
N LEU A 85 -3.31 -17.50 23.60
CA LEU A 85 -4.41 -16.76 24.21
C LEU A 85 -4.89 -17.32 25.57
N GLY A 86 -4.18 -18.30 26.13
CA GLY A 86 -4.57 -18.95 27.39
C GLY A 86 -4.67 -18.00 28.60
N PHE A 87 -4.05 -16.82 28.54
CA PHE A 87 -4.14 -15.80 29.60
C PHE A 87 -5.46 -15.02 29.59
N LEU A 88 -6.16 -14.92 28.44
CA LEU A 88 -7.37 -14.09 28.29
C LEU A 88 -8.48 -14.44 29.29
N PRO A 89 -8.82 -15.73 29.55
CA PRO A 89 -9.82 -16.07 30.55
C PRO A 89 -9.51 -15.50 31.94
N SER A 90 -8.22 -15.46 32.32
CA SER A 90 -7.82 -14.96 33.64
C SER A 90 -8.06 -13.45 33.80
N LEU A 91 -8.03 -12.68 32.72
CA LEU A 91 -8.24 -11.22 32.74
C LEU A 91 -9.66 -10.83 33.12
N SER A 92 -10.63 -11.75 33.13
CA SER A 92 -11.96 -11.52 33.71
C SER A 92 -11.90 -11.15 35.20
N ASN A 93 -10.83 -11.53 35.91
CA ASN A 93 -10.58 -11.13 37.29
C ASN A 93 -10.06 -9.69 37.43
N CYS A 94 -9.59 -9.06 36.34
CA CYS A 94 -9.10 -7.69 36.33
C CYS A 94 -10.26 -6.73 36.05
N THR A 95 -11.14 -6.55 37.02
CA THR A 95 -12.39 -5.78 36.85
C THR A 95 -12.18 -4.28 36.59
N SER A 96 -10.98 -3.75 36.87
CA SER A 96 -10.61 -2.35 36.60
C SER A 96 -9.91 -2.16 35.25
N LEU A 97 -9.77 -3.21 34.43
CA LEU A 97 -9.03 -3.15 33.17
C LEU A 97 -9.72 -2.23 32.16
N GLN A 98 -8.98 -1.24 31.68
CA GLN A 98 -9.43 -0.21 30.76
C GLN A 98 -8.77 -0.31 29.38
N VAL A 99 -7.51 -0.76 29.34
CA VAL A 99 -6.73 -0.89 28.11
C VAL A 99 -6.11 -2.27 28.03
N LEU A 100 -6.42 -2.99 26.96
CA LEU A 100 -5.77 -4.23 26.57
C LEU A 100 -5.20 -4.07 25.15
N SER A 101 -3.87 -4.09 25.05
CA SER A 101 -3.16 -3.99 23.78
C SER A 101 -2.12 -5.10 23.67
N ILE A 102 -2.31 -5.94 22.67
CA ILE A 102 -1.45 -7.07 22.30
C ILE A 102 -1.30 -7.14 20.77
N ASP A 103 -1.57 -6.03 20.07
CA ASP A 103 -1.40 -5.89 18.63
C ASP A 103 0.05 -6.12 18.18
N ASN A 104 0.28 -6.43 16.91
CA ASN A 104 1.59 -6.57 16.29
C ASN A 104 2.50 -7.54 17.06
N ASN A 105 2.07 -8.79 17.18
CA ASN A 105 2.77 -9.88 17.85
C ASN A 105 2.66 -11.16 17.00
N ARG A 106 2.99 -12.32 17.56
CA ARG A 106 2.88 -13.64 16.93
C ARG A 106 1.85 -14.52 17.64
N LEU A 107 0.84 -13.93 18.26
CA LEU A 107 -0.18 -14.67 19.01
C LEU A 107 -1.06 -15.46 18.04
N GLY A 108 -1.16 -16.78 18.25
CA GLY A 108 -2.08 -17.65 17.54
C GLY A 108 -3.30 -18.06 18.36
N GLY A 109 -4.08 -18.99 17.82
CA GLY A 109 -5.27 -19.54 18.47
C GLY A 109 -6.56 -18.79 18.17
N GLU A 110 -7.64 -19.25 18.78
CA GLU A 110 -8.98 -18.68 18.60
C GLU A 110 -9.33 -17.74 19.75
N LEU A 111 -10.05 -16.66 19.43
CA LEU A 111 -10.58 -15.76 20.47
C LEU A 111 -11.56 -16.53 21.36
N PRO A 112 -11.29 -16.67 22.67
CA PRO A 112 -12.14 -17.45 23.55
C PRO A 112 -13.45 -16.72 23.83
N VAL A 113 -14.54 -17.47 24.02
CA VAL A 113 -15.86 -16.91 24.39
C VAL A 113 -15.79 -16.09 25.69
N SER A 114 -14.84 -16.41 26.57
CA SER A 114 -14.57 -15.67 27.80
C SER A 114 -14.14 -14.21 27.59
N ILE A 115 -13.82 -13.80 26.35
CA ILE A 115 -13.61 -12.39 26.01
C ILE A 115 -14.81 -11.52 26.40
N ALA A 116 -16.01 -12.11 26.42
CA ALA A 116 -17.26 -11.49 26.84
C ALA A 116 -17.29 -11.13 28.34
N ASN A 117 -16.38 -11.71 29.13
CA ASN A 117 -16.27 -11.52 30.58
C ASN A 117 -15.13 -10.58 30.96
N LEU A 118 -14.46 -9.94 29.99
CA LEU A 118 -13.50 -8.88 30.29
C LEU A 118 -14.21 -7.68 30.93
N SER A 119 -13.43 -6.81 31.58
CA SER A 119 -13.99 -5.64 32.26
C SER A 119 -14.86 -4.80 31.35
N THR A 120 -16.03 -4.41 31.85
CA THR A 120 -16.91 -3.45 31.17
C THR A 120 -16.37 -2.02 31.21
N GLN A 121 -15.26 -1.75 31.91
CA GLN A 121 -14.52 -0.48 31.84
C GLN A 121 -13.54 -0.43 30.65
N LEU A 122 -13.38 -1.54 29.92
CA LEU A 122 -12.47 -1.61 28.79
C LEU A 122 -12.92 -0.65 27.67
N TRP A 123 -12.08 0.32 27.35
CA TRP A 123 -12.34 1.29 26.29
C TRP A 123 -11.39 1.15 25.09
N ILE A 124 -10.24 0.47 25.26
CA ILE A 124 -9.34 0.06 24.17
C ILE A 124 -9.14 -1.45 24.19
N LEU A 125 -9.42 -2.08 23.04
CA LEU A 125 -9.06 -3.46 22.76
C LEU A 125 -8.38 -3.57 21.40
N THR A 126 -7.08 -3.85 21.41
CA THR A 126 -6.25 -3.95 20.19
C THR A 126 -5.50 -5.27 20.16
N MET A 127 -5.75 -6.05 19.10
CA MET A 127 -5.22 -7.39 18.87
C MET A 127 -4.81 -7.59 17.39
N GLY A 128 -4.81 -6.53 16.59
CA GLY A 128 -4.46 -6.58 15.18
C GLY A 128 -3.01 -6.99 14.91
N GLY A 129 -2.68 -7.45 13.70
CA GLY A 129 -1.30 -7.84 13.35
C GLY A 129 -0.81 -9.06 14.12
N ASN A 130 -1.61 -10.13 14.16
CA ASN A 130 -1.31 -11.39 14.84
C ASN A 130 -1.67 -12.58 13.93
N LEU A 131 -1.67 -13.80 14.48
CA LEU A 131 -2.01 -15.04 13.78
C LEU A 131 -3.32 -15.65 14.30
N LEU A 132 -4.24 -14.81 14.79
CA LEU A 132 -5.50 -15.24 15.38
C LEU A 132 -6.40 -15.90 14.34
N LYS A 133 -7.09 -16.97 14.72
CA LYS A 133 -7.98 -17.78 13.87
C LYS A 133 -9.38 -17.88 14.47
N GLY A 134 -10.26 -18.61 13.79
CA GLY A 134 -11.64 -18.81 14.24
C GLY A 134 -12.50 -17.57 14.02
N SER A 135 -13.68 -17.54 14.65
CA SER A 135 -14.64 -16.44 14.51
C SER A 135 -14.49 -15.39 15.62
N ILE A 136 -14.99 -14.18 15.35
CA ILE A 136 -15.17 -13.17 16.38
C ILE A 136 -16.33 -13.63 17.30
N PRO A 137 -16.11 -13.80 18.61
CA PRO A 137 -17.18 -14.27 19.51
C PRO A 137 -18.32 -13.24 19.63
N VAL A 138 -19.56 -13.71 19.60
CA VAL A 138 -20.76 -12.84 19.72
C VAL A 138 -20.78 -12.00 21.00
N GLY A 139 -20.20 -12.52 22.09
CA GLY A 139 -20.11 -11.83 23.37
C GLY A 139 -19.20 -10.59 23.37
N ILE A 140 -18.48 -10.30 22.27
CA ILE A 140 -17.73 -9.04 22.11
C ILE A 140 -18.63 -7.81 22.30
N GLY A 141 -19.93 -7.93 21.98
CA GLY A 141 -20.94 -6.88 22.17
C GLY A 141 -21.21 -6.49 23.62
N ASN A 142 -20.71 -7.27 24.60
CA ASN A 142 -20.86 -6.96 26.03
C ASN A 142 -19.90 -5.86 26.52
N LEU A 143 -18.85 -5.55 25.76
CA LEU A 143 -17.81 -4.58 26.13
C LEU A 143 -18.25 -3.15 25.81
N VAL A 144 -19.41 -2.74 26.34
CA VAL A 144 -20.18 -1.56 25.91
C VAL A 144 -19.44 -0.21 25.99
N ASN A 145 -18.36 -0.10 26.76
CA ASN A 145 -17.54 1.10 26.87
C ASN A 145 -16.39 1.15 25.85
N LEU A 146 -16.26 0.16 24.97
CA LEU A 146 -15.24 0.18 23.92
C LEU A 146 -15.40 1.42 23.04
N THR A 147 -14.27 2.11 22.85
CA THR A 147 -14.14 3.22 21.91
C THR A 147 -13.27 2.84 20.71
N LEU A 148 -12.33 1.90 20.91
CA LEU A 148 -11.48 1.33 19.88
C LEU A 148 -11.53 -0.19 19.95
N LEU A 149 -11.95 -0.81 18.85
CA LEU A 149 -11.85 -2.25 18.61
C LEU A 149 -11.02 -2.49 17.33
N ALA A 150 -9.80 -2.97 17.49
CA ALA A 150 -8.87 -3.22 16.40
C ALA A 150 -8.41 -4.68 16.40
N ILE A 151 -8.83 -5.44 15.38
CA ILE A 151 -8.49 -6.86 15.19
C ILE A 151 -8.16 -7.13 13.70
N GLU A 152 -7.67 -6.11 13.01
CA GLU A 152 -7.18 -6.17 11.63
C GLU A 152 -5.94 -7.07 11.49
N GLU A 153 -5.58 -7.46 10.27
CA GLU A 153 -4.36 -8.22 9.98
C GLU A 153 -4.22 -9.50 10.82
N ASN A 154 -5.21 -10.39 10.69
CA ASN A 154 -5.25 -11.69 11.34
C ASN A 154 -5.79 -12.75 10.36
N ASN A 155 -5.97 -13.99 10.84
CA ASN A 155 -6.56 -15.10 10.09
C ASN A 155 -7.99 -15.42 10.55
N LEU A 156 -8.75 -14.42 11.03
CA LEU A 156 -10.12 -14.61 11.49
C LEU A 156 -11.04 -15.00 10.33
N THR A 157 -12.04 -15.83 10.61
CA THR A 157 -13.03 -16.33 9.65
C THR A 157 -14.45 -16.21 10.21
N GLY A 158 -15.46 -16.69 9.49
CA GLY A 158 -16.86 -16.60 9.91
C GLY A 158 -17.45 -15.20 9.71
N SER A 159 -18.67 -14.99 10.21
CA SER A 159 -19.38 -13.72 10.06
C SER A 159 -19.01 -12.70 11.12
N VAL A 160 -19.14 -11.42 10.76
CA VAL A 160 -19.04 -10.31 11.72
C VAL A 160 -20.28 -10.33 12.62
N PRO A 161 -20.14 -10.45 13.95
CA PRO A 161 -21.28 -10.51 14.86
C PRO A 161 -22.11 -9.23 14.83
N LYS A 162 -23.44 -9.37 14.72
CA LYS A 162 -24.36 -8.22 14.81
C LYS A 162 -24.29 -7.51 16.17
N ASP A 163 -23.89 -8.23 17.22
CA ASP A 163 -23.80 -7.75 18.60
C ASP A 163 -22.74 -6.66 18.79
N ILE A 164 -21.80 -6.50 17.85
CA ILE A 164 -20.92 -5.32 17.78
C ILE A 164 -21.75 -4.03 17.73
N GLY A 165 -22.95 -4.06 17.15
CA GLY A 165 -23.88 -2.92 17.16
C GLY A 165 -24.38 -2.48 18.54
N ASN A 166 -24.09 -3.24 19.61
CA ASN A 166 -24.37 -2.85 20.99
C ASN A 166 -23.29 -1.90 21.56
N LEU A 167 -22.13 -1.77 20.90
CA LEU A 167 -20.99 -0.97 21.36
C LEU A 167 -21.19 0.52 21.05
N GLN A 168 -22.18 1.16 21.68
CA GLN A 168 -22.61 2.52 21.33
C GLN A 168 -21.54 3.61 21.54
N MET A 169 -20.51 3.35 22.34
CA MET A 169 -19.37 4.24 22.55
C MET A 169 -18.26 4.08 21.50
N LEU A 170 -18.40 3.12 20.57
CA LEU A 170 -17.37 2.76 19.62
C LEU A 170 -17.13 3.89 18.62
N ARG A 171 -15.87 4.34 18.55
CA ARG A 171 -15.39 5.39 17.65
C ARG A 171 -14.60 4.82 16.48
N GLN A 172 -13.89 3.72 16.70
CA GLN A 172 -13.07 3.09 15.66
C GLN A 172 -13.29 1.58 15.66
N LEU A 173 -13.65 1.06 14.49
CA LEU A 173 -13.81 -0.37 14.25
C LEU A 173 -12.93 -0.79 13.07
N LEU A 174 -11.86 -1.51 13.37
CA LEU A 174 -10.86 -1.96 12.40
C LEU A 174 -10.83 -3.48 12.35
N LEU A 175 -11.31 -4.04 11.24
CA LEU A 175 -11.44 -5.49 11.01
C LEU A 175 -10.79 -5.92 9.69
N SER A 176 -9.98 -5.04 9.09
CA SER A 176 -9.45 -5.25 7.74
C SER A 176 -8.47 -6.42 7.67
N ARG A 177 -8.22 -6.96 6.48
CA ARG A 177 -7.18 -7.97 6.24
C ARG A 177 -7.39 -9.23 7.10
N ASN A 178 -8.55 -9.83 6.94
CA ASN A 178 -8.93 -11.11 7.56
C ASN A 178 -9.63 -12.01 6.52
N GLY A 179 -10.15 -13.15 6.94
CA GLY A 179 -11.02 -14.03 6.15
C GLY A 179 -12.50 -13.92 6.51
N LEU A 180 -12.97 -12.77 7.03
CA LEU A 180 -14.36 -12.59 7.47
C LEU A 180 -15.31 -12.67 6.27
N SER A 181 -16.45 -13.34 6.46
CA SER A 181 -17.44 -13.67 5.41
C SER A 181 -18.86 -13.26 5.81
N GLY A 182 -19.84 -13.48 4.94
CA GLY A 182 -21.23 -13.06 5.18
C GLY A 182 -21.41 -11.55 5.02
N SER A 183 -22.55 -11.01 5.46
CA SER A 183 -22.86 -9.59 5.25
C SER A 183 -22.31 -8.66 6.32
N ILE A 184 -22.10 -7.39 5.95
CA ILE A 184 -21.91 -6.31 6.91
C ILE A 184 -23.20 -6.19 7.74
N PRO A 185 -23.16 -6.29 9.08
CA PRO A 185 -24.37 -6.22 9.89
C PRO A 185 -25.05 -4.85 9.80
N SER A 186 -26.38 -4.84 9.59
CA SER A 186 -27.16 -3.59 9.62
C SER A 186 -27.16 -2.90 10.98
N SER A 187 -26.90 -3.66 12.06
CA SER A 187 -26.74 -3.14 13.41
C SER A 187 -25.55 -2.19 13.57
N PHE A 188 -24.62 -2.13 12.61
CA PHE A 188 -23.56 -1.12 12.62
C PHE A 188 -24.11 0.30 12.53
N GLY A 189 -25.34 0.48 12.01
CA GLY A 189 -26.06 1.75 12.07
C GLY A 189 -26.43 2.23 13.48
N ASN A 190 -26.27 1.39 14.51
CA ASN A 190 -26.47 1.80 15.91
C ASN A 190 -25.22 2.49 16.51
N LEU A 191 -24.07 2.42 15.81
CA LEU A 191 -22.79 2.97 16.27
C LEU A 191 -22.69 4.46 15.97
N THR A 192 -23.54 5.26 16.60
CA THR A 192 -23.68 6.71 16.28
C THR A 192 -22.43 7.53 16.62
N GLN A 193 -21.52 7.01 17.46
CA GLN A 193 -20.23 7.63 17.79
C GLN A 193 -19.09 7.23 16.84
N LEU A 194 -19.35 6.39 15.83
CA LEU A 194 -18.33 5.84 14.95
C LEU A 194 -17.73 6.94 14.06
N ILE A 195 -16.40 7.05 14.12
CA ILE A 195 -15.56 8.00 13.37
C ILE A 195 -14.89 7.30 12.19
N SER A 196 -14.41 6.07 12.40
CA SER A 196 -13.72 5.28 11.38
C SER A 196 -14.22 3.83 11.36
N LEU A 197 -14.54 3.34 10.17
CA LEU A 197 -14.92 1.96 9.91
C LEU A 197 -14.08 1.40 8.77
N SER A 198 -13.33 0.32 9.04
CA SER A 198 -12.56 -0.38 8.02
C SER A 198 -12.75 -1.89 8.10
N VAL A 199 -13.39 -2.45 7.07
CA VAL A 199 -13.59 -3.91 6.89
C VAL A 199 -12.93 -4.41 5.59
N ALA A 200 -11.99 -3.63 5.05
CA ALA A 200 -11.35 -3.88 3.78
C ALA A 200 -10.57 -5.20 3.74
N GLU A 201 -10.36 -5.75 2.56
CA GLU A 201 -9.56 -6.98 2.35
C GLU A 201 -10.11 -8.15 3.18
N ASN A 202 -11.38 -8.48 2.96
CA ASN A 202 -12.09 -9.61 3.55
C ASN A 202 -12.87 -10.38 2.47
N ARG A 203 -13.76 -11.27 2.88
CA ARG A 203 -14.67 -12.04 2.01
C ARG A 203 -16.13 -11.67 2.25
N LEU A 204 -16.39 -10.42 2.66
CA LEU A 204 -17.75 -9.96 2.96
C LEU A 204 -18.59 -9.87 1.69
N GLU A 205 -19.84 -10.27 1.79
CA GLU A 205 -20.80 -10.32 0.69
C GLU A 205 -22.10 -9.57 1.04
N GLY A 206 -23.10 -9.65 0.16
CA GLY A 206 -24.36 -8.91 0.36
C GLY A 206 -24.22 -7.42 0.03
N SER A 207 -25.21 -6.62 0.42
CA SER A 207 -25.25 -5.18 0.14
C SER A 207 -24.63 -4.35 1.25
N ILE A 208 -24.15 -3.15 0.91
CA ILE A 208 -23.83 -2.12 1.89
C ILE A 208 -25.13 -1.77 2.64
N PRO A 209 -25.20 -1.91 3.98
CA PRO A 209 -26.41 -1.57 4.73
C PRO A 209 -26.68 -0.06 4.70
N SER A 210 -27.88 0.35 4.29
CA SER A 210 -28.29 1.77 4.32
C SER A 210 -28.30 2.35 5.74
N SER A 211 -28.45 1.49 6.76
CA SER A 211 -28.38 1.89 8.16
C SER A 211 -27.04 2.49 8.57
N LEU A 212 -25.95 2.26 7.82
CA LEU A 212 -24.68 2.97 8.04
C LEU A 212 -24.84 4.50 7.90
N GLY A 213 -25.86 4.97 7.18
CA GLY A 213 -26.24 6.38 7.12
C GLY A 213 -26.65 7.01 8.46
N ASN A 214 -26.81 6.21 9.52
CA ASN A 214 -27.03 6.71 10.87
C ASN A 214 -25.73 7.12 11.60
N CYS A 215 -24.57 6.71 11.10
CA CYS A 215 -23.26 7.01 11.69
C CYS A 215 -22.79 8.41 11.30
N ARG A 216 -23.46 9.44 11.82
CA ARG A 216 -23.26 10.85 11.44
C ARG A 216 -21.93 11.49 11.88
N ASN A 217 -21.08 10.75 12.59
CA ASN A 217 -19.72 11.17 12.95
C ASN A 217 -18.65 10.50 12.07
N LEU A 218 -19.06 9.67 11.11
CA LEU A 218 -18.15 8.88 10.30
C LEU A 218 -17.42 9.79 9.32
N ILE A 219 -16.09 9.84 9.44
CA ILE A 219 -15.22 10.63 8.57
C ILE A 219 -14.45 9.76 7.56
N SER A 220 -14.30 8.47 7.86
CA SER A 220 -13.58 7.50 7.02
C SER A 220 -14.31 6.16 6.96
N LEU A 221 -14.60 5.70 5.75
CA LEU A 221 -15.29 4.44 5.48
C LEU A 221 -14.55 3.63 4.41
N ASN A 222 -13.98 2.49 4.81
CA ASN A 222 -13.27 1.59 3.90
C ASN A 222 -13.91 0.19 3.86
N LEU A 223 -14.51 -0.10 2.71
CA LEU A 223 -15.21 -1.33 2.36
C LEU A 223 -14.52 -2.09 1.21
N SER A 224 -13.33 -1.65 0.79
CA SER A 224 -12.67 -2.13 -0.41
C SER A 224 -12.24 -3.60 -0.33
N HIS A 225 -11.99 -4.23 -1.48
CA HIS A 225 -11.51 -5.61 -1.58
C HIS A 225 -12.39 -6.61 -0.82
N ASN A 226 -13.64 -6.70 -1.23
CA ASN A 226 -14.63 -7.65 -0.71
C ASN A 226 -15.49 -8.19 -1.88
N PHE A 227 -16.55 -8.93 -1.58
CA PHE A 227 -17.54 -9.44 -2.54
C PHE A 227 -18.89 -8.72 -2.41
N LEU A 228 -18.89 -7.45 -2.00
CA LEU A 228 -20.12 -6.67 -1.83
C LEU A 228 -20.82 -6.47 -3.17
N LYS A 229 -22.15 -6.51 -3.17
CA LYS A 229 -23.01 -6.44 -4.37
C LYS A 229 -24.19 -5.49 -4.16
N GLY A 230 -24.90 -5.19 -5.24
CA GLY A 230 -26.03 -4.24 -5.20
C GLY A 230 -25.56 -2.79 -5.24
N THR A 231 -26.47 -1.86 -4.97
CA THR A 231 -26.21 -0.42 -5.12
C THR A 231 -25.50 0.18 -3.93
N ILE A 232 -24.80 1.30 -4.15
CA ILE A 232 -24.35 2.17 -3.06
C ILE A 232 -25.58 2.90 -2.50
N PRO A 233 -25.93 2.76 -1.20
CA PRO A 233 -27.09 3.44 -0.62
C PRO A 233 -26.91 4.95 -0.59
N LYS A 234 -27.96 5.70 -0.94
CA LYS A 234 -27.96 7.16 -0.88
C LYS A 234 -27.72 7.69 0.54
N GLU A 235 -28.19 6.96 1.54
CA GLU A 235 -28.01 7.31 2.95
C GLU A 235 -26.55 7.26 3.38
N VAL A 236 -25.73 6.43 2.73
CA VAL A 236 -24.30 6.27 3.05
C VAL A 236 -23.46 7.27 2.26
N ILE A 237 -23.73 7.40 0.96
CA ILE A 237 -22.98 8.34 0.11
C ILE A 237 -23.43 9.80 0.26
N GLY A 238 -24.50 10.06 1.02
CA GLY A 238 -24.94 11.39 1.45
C GLY A 238 -24.50 11.76 2.87
N LEU A 239 -23.64 10.97 3.51
CA LEU A 239 -23.10 11.28 4.85
C LEU A 239 -22.12 12.46 4.78
N SER A 240 -22.60 13.69 4.92
CA SER A 240 -21.79 14.92 4.88
C SER A 240 -20.67 15.00 5.93
N SER A 241 -20.67 14.10 6.92
CA SER A 241 -19.56 13.92 7.87
C SER A 241 -18.32 13.28 7.25
N LEU A 242 -18.46 12.53 6.14
CA LEU A 242 -17.33 11.92 5.45
C LEU A 242 -16.43 13.02 4.89
N SER A 243 -15.25 13.15 5.47
CA SER A 243 -14.27 14.17 5.09
C SER A 243 -12.95 13.57 4.62
N ILE A 244 -12.53 12.41 5.15
CA ILE A 244 -11.24 11.82 4.78
C ILE A 244 -11.40 10.93 3.55
N SER A 245 -12.15 9.84 3.68
CA SER A 245 -12.25 8.86 2.59
C SER A 245 -13.54 8.06 2.56
N PHE A 246 -14.00 7.79 1.35
CA PHE A 246 -14.97 6.75 1.06
C PHE A 246 -14.39 5.80 0.01
N SER A 247 -14.02 4.60 0.45
CA SER A 247 -13.47 3.56 -0.41
C SER A 247 -14.36 2.32 -0.44
N ALA A 248 -14.81 1.96 -1.64
CA ALA A 248 -15.55 0.73 -1.92
C ALA A 248 -15.00 -0.01 -3.15
N SER A 249 -13.73 0.26 -3.50
CA SER A 249 -13.06 -0.32 -4.66
C SER A 249 -12.94 -1.85 -4.59
N HIS A 250 -12.80 -2.53 -5.72
CA HIS A 250 -12.65 -3.98 -5.80
C HIS A 250 -13.80 -4.72 -5.10
N ASN A 251 -15.01 -4.52 -5.60
CA ASN A 251 -16.22 -5.21 -5.18
C ASN A 251 -17.06 -5.60 -6.42
N SER A 252 -18.31 -5.99 -6.22
CA SER A 252 -19.31 -6.23 -7.27
C SER A 252 -20.50 -5.27 -7.17
N LEU A 253 -20.27 -4.04 -6.70
CA LEU A 253 -21.31 -3.01 -6.57
C LEU A 253 -21.82 -2.60 -7.94
N SER A 254 -23.12 -2.33 -8.07
CA SER A 254 -23.80 -2.07 -9.33
C SER A 254 -24.78 -0.90 -9.24
N GLY A 255 -25.38 -0.54 -10.39
CA GLY A 255 -26.31 0.59 -10.48
C GLY A 255 -25.60 1.94 -10.55
N SER A 256 -26.39 3.02 -10.55
CA SER A 256 -25.88 4.39 -10.69
C SER A 256 -25.34 4.94 -9.38
N LEU A 257 -24.35 5.84 -9.50
CA LEU A 257 -23.91 6.67 -8.38
C LEU A 257 -25.04 7.62 -7.96
N PRO A 258 -25.50 7.59 -6.69
CA PRO A 258 -26.58 8.46 -6.22
C PRO A 258 -26.24 9.95 -6.31
N LEU A 259 -27.24 10.82 -6.44
CA LEU A 259 -27.05 12.28 -6.55
C LEU A 259 -26.57 12.91 -5.23
N GLU A 260 -26.87 12.25 -4.11
CA GLU A 260 -26.49 12.61 -2.75
C GLU A 260 -24.97 12.64 -2.56
N ILE A 261 -24.17 12.10 -3.50
CA ILE A 261 -22.72 12.29 -3.51
C ILE A 261 -22.31 13.77 -3.39
N GLY A 262 -23.13 14.69 -3.93
CA GLY A 262 -22.87 16.13 -3.83
C GLY A 262 -23.01 16.72 -2.43
N ASP A 263 -23.49 15.95 -1.45
CA ASP A 263 -23.53 16.36 -0.05
C ASP A 263 -22.17 16.18 0.64
N LEU A 264 -21.24 15.41 0.04
CA LEU A 264 -19.91 15.12 0.56
C LEU A 264 -18.90 16.26 0.29
N LYS A 265 -19.25 17.48 0.68
CA LYS A 265 -18.48 18.71 0.37
C LYS A 265 -17.04 18.70 0.90
N ASN A 266 -16.82 18.00 2.00
CA ASN A 266 -15.54 17.93 2.69
C ASN A 266 -14.73 16.67 2.34
N LEU A 267 -15.23 15.79 1.48
CA LEU A 267 -14.56 14.52 1.18
C LEU A 267 -13.28 14.77 0.37
N GLU A 268 -12.15 14.27 0.87
CA GLU A 268 -10.84 14.34 0.20
C GLU A 268 -10.65 13.19 -0.81
N GLU A 269 -11.08 11.96 -0.47
CA GLU A 269 -10.86 10.79 -1.32
C GLU A 269 -12.14 10.00 -1.62
N LEU A 270 -12.42 9.81 -2.92
CA LEU A 270 -13.48 8.92 -3.41
C LEU A 270 -12.87 7.80 -4.26
N GLN A 271 -12.94 6.56 -3.77
CA GLN A 271 -12.35 5.39 -4.42
C GLN A 271 -13.40 4.29 -4.68
N LEU A 272 -13.88 4.20 -5.92
CA LEU A 272 -14.93 3.28 -6.37
C LEU A 272 -14.48 2.34 -7.51
N SER A 273 -13.18 2.22 -7.72
CA SER A 273 -12.62 1.49 -8.86
C SER A 273 -12.92 0.00 -8.81
N GLU A 274 -12.90 -0.67 -9.96
CA GLU A 274 -13.07 -2.12 -10.10
C GLU A 274 -14.39 -2.60 -9.46
N ASN A 275 -15.50 -2.12 -10.04
CA ASN A 275 -16.86 -2.47 -9.67
C ASN A 275 -17.73 -2.65 -10.94
N LYS A 276 -19.05 -2.70 -10.77
CA LYS A 276 -20.05 -2.79 -11.86
C LYS A 276 -20.98 -1.57 -11.86
N LEU A 277 -20.50 -0.42 -11.38
CA LEU A 277 -21.29 0.82 -11.33
C LEU A 277 -21.57 1.29 -12.76
N SER A 278 -22.77 1.81 -13.01
CA SER A 278 -23.24 2.15 -14.34
C SER A 278 -23.98 3.49 -14.36
N GLY A 279 -24.56 3.87 -15.51
CA GLY A 279 -25.22 5.17 -15.64
C GLY A 279 -24.23 6.31 -15.82
N ARG A 280 -24.71 7.56 -15.71
CA ARG A 280 -23.88 8.75 -15.92
C ARG A 280 -23.16 9.12 -14.63
N ILE A 281 -22.00 9.77 -14.77
CA ILE A 281 -21.38 10.48 -13.64
C ILE A 281 -22.33 11.63 -13.26
N PRO A 282 -22.82 11.70 -12.01
CA PRO A 282 -23.78 12.72 -11.60
C PRO A 282 -23.11 14.09 -11.54
N SER A 283 -23.78 15.12 -12.03
CA SER A 283 -23.24 16.49 -12.00
C SER A 283 -23.03 17.01 -10.57
N THR A 284 -23.79 16.49 -9.60
CA THR A 284 -23.65 16.82 -8.18
C THR A 284 -22.30 16.41 -7.59
N LEU A 285 -21.53 15.52 -8.23
CA LEU A 285 -20.16 15.21 -7.82
C LEU A 285 -19.26 16.46 -7.82
N GLY A 286 -19.54 17.44 -8.69
CA GLY A 286 -18.85 18.74 -8.70
C GLY A 286 -18.97 19.55 -7.41
N ASN A 287 -19.93 19.22 -6.54
CA ASN A 287 -20.10 19.87 -5.24
C ASN A 287 -19.12 19.37 -4.17
N CYS A 288 -18.32 18.33 -4.44
CA CYS A 288 -17.32 17.78 -3.52
C CYS A 288 -16.06 18.66 -3.51
N LEU A 289 -16.18 19.91 -3.04
CA LEU A 289 -15.16 20.95 -3.25
C LEU A 289 -13.77 20.63 -2.66
N SER A 290 -13.70 19.75 -1.67
CA SER A 290 -12.45 19.32 -1.02
C SER A 290 -11.82 18.08 -1.67
N LEU A 291 -12.41 17.55 -2.74
CA LEU A 291 -11.96 16.30 -3.35
C LEU A 291 -10.59 16.46 -4.01
N GLU A 292 -9.63 15.66 -3.54
CA GLU A 292 -8.28 15.59 -4.06
C GLU A 292 -8.07 14.35 -4.95
N ARG A 293 -8.72 13.23 -4.62
CA ARG A 293 -8.55 11.96 -5.35
C ARG A 293 -9.88 11.35 -5.75
N LEU A 294 -10.07 11.22 -7.06
CA LEU A 294 -11.24 10.60 -7.67
C LEU A 294 -10.80 9.37 -8.48
N ARG A 295 -11.05 8.16 -7.95
CA ARG A 295 -10.73 6.90 -8.64
C ARG A 295 -11.97 6.08 -8.91
N MET A 296 -12.44 6.07 -10.15
CA MET A 296 -13.63 5.35 -10.61
C MET A 296 -13.32 4.37 -11.76
N ALA A 297 -12.05 3.98 -11.91
CA ALA A 297 -11.58 3.12 -12.98
C ALA A 297 -12.28 1.75 -12.99
N GLY A 298 -12.42 1.11 -14.15
CA GLY A 298 -12.92 -0.27 -14.23
C GLY A 298 -14.38 -0.38 -13.77
N ASN A 299 -15.25 0.40 -14.40
CA ASN A 299 -16.70 0.40 -14.17
C ASN A 299 -17.45 0.48 -15.53
N PHE A 300 -18.76 0.67 -15.49
CA PHE A 300 -19.63 0.84 -16.66
C PHE A 300 -20.24 2.25 -16.75
N PHE A 301 -19.54 3.28 -16.25
CA PHE A 301 -20.03 4.66 -16.37
C PHE A 301 -20.10 5.08 -17.83
N GLN A 302 -21.17 5.77 -18.20
CA GLN A 302 -21.50 6.15 -19.58
C GLN A 302 -21.84 7.63 -19.71
N GLY A 303 -21.88 8.13 -20.95
CA GLY A 303 -22.17 9.53 -21.24
C GLY A 303 -20.92 10.42 -21.08
N THR A 304 -21.14 11.73 -21.05
CA THR A 304 -20.05 12.72 -21.01
C THR A 304 -19.50 12.92 -19.61
N ILE A 305 -18.23 13.30 -19.52
CA ILE A 305 -17.64 13.87 -18.30
C ILE A 305 -18.37 15.19 -17.99
N PRO A 306 -19.01 15.36 -16.82
CA PRO A 306 -19.82 16.55 -16.52
C PRO A 306 -19.00 17.84 -16.39
N GLU A 307 -19.50 18.94 -16.96
CA GLU A 307 -18.88 20.29 -16.83
C GLU A 307 -18.80 20.79 -15.39
N SER A 308 -19.65 20.31 -14.49
CA SER A 308 -19.62 20.67 -13.07
C SER A 308 -18.36 20.18 -12.35
N LEU A 309 -17.61 19.23 -12.90
CA LEU A 309 -16.31 18.84 -12.33
C LEU A 309 -15.25 19.95 -12.44
N SER A 310 -15.53 21.03 -13.18
CA SER A 310 -14.73 22.25 -13.18
C SER A 310 -14.65 22.96 -11.82
N ASP A 311 -15.60 22.68 -10.91
CA ASP A 311 -15.62 23.24 -9.56
C ASP A 311 -14.65 22.54 -8.59
N LEU A 312 -14.12 21.36 -8.95
CA LEU A 312 -13.21 20.57 -8.13
C LEU A 312 -11.77 21.10 -8.17
N ARG A 313 -11.56 22.34 -7.72
CA ARG A 313 -10.26 23.05 -7.85
C ARG A 313 -9.10 22.40 -7.08
N GLY A 314 -9.42 21.60 -6.05
CA GLY A 314 -8.45 20.84 -5.25
C GLY A 314 -8.05 19.50 -5.84
N ILE A 315 -8.67 19.05 -6.94
CA ILE A 315 -8.44 17.71 -7.49
C ILE A 315 -7.00 17.55 -7.97
N GLN A 316 -6.36 16.48 -7.52
CA GLN A 316 -4.97 16.11 -7.77
C GLN A 316 -4.85 14.87 -8.65
N GLU A 317 -5.70 13.87 -8.39
CA GLU A 317 -5.76 12.63 -9.17
C GLU A 317 -7.18 12.37 -9.66
N MET A 318 -7.31 12.11 -10.97
CA MET A 318 -8.56 11.72 -11.59
C MET A 318 -8.36 10.48 -12.48
N ASP A 319 -8.83 9.33 -12.01
CA ASP A 319 -8.83 8.09 -12.79
C ASP A 319 -10.26 7.68 -13.15
N LEU A 320 -10.62 7.90 -14.41
CA LEU A 320 -11.89 7.50 -15.02
C LEU A 320 -11.68 6.43 -16.11
N SER A 321 -10.53 5.76 -16.10
CA SER A 321 -10.16 4.78 -17.12
C SER A 321 -11.05 3.53 -17.10
N ARG A 322 -11.03 2.75 -18.18
CA ARG A 322 -11.79 1.49 -18.29
C ARG A 322 -13.26 1.68 -17.94
N ASN A 323 -13.92 2.60 -18.64
CA ASN A 323 -15.35 2.88 -18.54
C ASN A 323 -15.98 2.94 -19.94
N SER A 324 -17.23 3.40 -20.04
CA SER A 324 -17.94 3.64 -21.30
C SER A 324 -18.25 5.12 -21.53
N LEU A 325 -17.38 6.01 -21.04
CA LEU A 325 -17.55 7.46 -21.20
C LEU A 325 -17.40 7.86 -22.67
N SER A 326 -18.16 8.87 -23.09
CA SER A 326 -18.24 9.31 -24.48
C SER A 326 -18.29 10.83 -24.60
N GLY A 327 -18.22 11.34 -25.84
CA GLY A 327 -18.15 12.78 -26.10
C GLY A 327 -16.73 13.31 -26.11
N LYS A 328 -16.58 14.63 -26.06
CA LYS A 328 -15.27 15.29 -26.06
C LYS A 328 -14.65 15.31 -24.67
N ILE A 329 -13.32 15.38 -24.62
CA ILE A 329 -12.60 15.72 -23.39
C ILE A 329 -12.96 17.19 -23.04
N PRO A 330 -13.51 17.47 -21.85
CA PRO A 330 -13.89 18.84 -21.48
C PRO A 330 -12.69 19.79 -21.34
N GLU A 331 -12.84 21.00 -21.87
CA GLU A 331 -11.82 22.05 -21.82
C GLU A 331 -11.49 22.51 -20.40
N PHE A 332 -12.40 22.37 -19.44
CA PHE A 332 -12.13 22.78 -18.06
C PHE A 332 -10.97 22.00 -17.41
N LEU A 333 -10.68 20.79 -17.88
CA LEU A 333 -9.57 19.97 -17.37
C LEU A 333 -8.22 20.68 -17.55
N THR A 334 -8.11 21.58 -18.55
CA THR A 334 -6.92 22.42 -18.75
C THR A 334 -6.72 23.46 -17.65
N LYS A 335 -7.78 23.80 -16.89
CA LYS A 335 -7.79 24.85 -15.86
C LYS A 335 -7.60 24.32 -14.44
N LEU A 336 -7.58 23.00 -14.25
CA LEU A 336 -7.38 22.37 -12.94
C LEU A 336 -5.89 22.34 -12.59
N SER A 337 -5.40 23.41 -11.95
CA SER A 337 -3.97 23.61 -11.68
C SER A 337 -3.34 22.60 -10.71
N SER A 338 -4.15 21.97 -9.86
CA SER A 338 -3.68 21.01 -8.85
C SER A 338 -3.58 19.58 -9.40
N LEU A 339 -4.17 19.31 -10.57
CA LEU A 339 -4.25 17.99 -11.16
C LEU A 339 -2.88 17.59 -11.70
N TYR A 340 -2.30 16.51 -11.15
CA TYR A 340 -1.02 15.96 -11.61
C TYR A 340 -1.14 14.57 -12.24
N PHE A 341 -2.30 13.92 -12.11
CA PHE A 341 -2.57 12.61 -12.69
C PHE A 341 -3.98 12.57 -13.28
N LEU A 342 -4.08 12.31 -14.58
CA LEU A 342 -5.34 12.16 -15.30
C LEU A 342 -5.33 10.88 -16.16
N ASN A 343 -6.18 9.92 -15.84
CA ASN A 343 -6.32 8.72 -16.65
C ASN A 343 -7.73 8.60 -17.22
N LEU A 344 -7.85 8.75 -18.55
CA LEU A 344 -9.09 8.61 -19.31
C LEU A 344 -9.04 7.43 -20.29
N SER A 345 -8.01 6.57 -20.17
CA SER A 345 -7.78 5.45 -21.09
C SER A 345 -8.95 4.47 -21.12
N PHE A 346 -9.10 3.76 -22.24
CA PHE A 346 -10.09 2.71 -22.46
C PHE A 346 -11.53 3.20 -22.22
N ASN A 347 -11.91 4.26 -22.93
CA ASN A 347 -13.27 4.81 -23.01
C ASN A 347 -13.67 4.98 -24.50
N TYR A 348 -14.80 5.65 -24.75
CA TYR A 348 -15.30 6.01 -26.09
C TYR A 348 -15.21 7.53 -26.35
N LEU A 349 -14.19 8.19 -25.82
CA LEU A 349 -13.98 9.63 -26.01
C LEU A 349 -13.60 9.94 -27.46
N THR A 350 -13.97 11.14 -27.92
CA THR A 350 -13.87 11.57 -29.32
C THR A 350 -13.39 13.00 -29.45
N GLY A 351 -12.79 13.34 -30.59
CA GLY A 351 -12.38 14.72 -30.92
C GLY A 351 -10.91 15.02 -30.60
N GLU A 352 -10.53 16.27 -30.81
CA GLU A 352 -9.17 16.75 -30.54
C GLU A 352 -8.89 16.81 -29.03
N VAL A 353 -7.68 16.41 -28.64
CA VAL A 353 -7.20 16.53 -27.26
C VAL A 353 -6.82 17.99 -26.97
N PRO A 354 -7.26 18.57 -25.83
CA PRO A 354 -6.83 19.92 -25.45
C PRO A 354 -5.30 20.03 -25.33
N LYS A 355 -4.74 21.19 -25.68
CA LYS A 355 -3.27 21.40 -25.75
C LYS A 355 -2.69 22.12 -24.52
N GLU A 356 -3.52 22.42 -23.53
CA GLU A 356 -3.20 23.27 -22.39
C GLU A 356 -3.33 22.54 -21.04
N GLY A 357 -2.75 23.12 -19.99
CA GLY A 357 -2.84 22.57 -18.64
C GLY A 357 -2.19 21.19 -18.52
N ILE A 358 -2.91 20.25 -17.90
CA ILE A 358 -2.43 18.88 -17.65
C ILE A 358 -2.01 18.13 -18.92
N PHE A 359 -2.63 18.45 -20.06
CA PHE A 359 -2.35 17.80 -21.35
C PHE A 359 -1.00 18.19 -21.97
N ARG A 360 -0.30 19.19 -21.43
CA ARG A 360 1.10 19.48 -21.81
C ARG A 360 2.10 18.49 -21.24
N ASN A 361 1.69 17.71 -20.25
CA ASN A 361 2.54 16.73 -19.61
C ASN A 361 2.08 15.33 -20.03
N ALA A 362 2.65 14.80 -21.11
CA ALA A 362 2.29 13.48 -21.64
C ALA A 362 2.42 12.35 -20.60
N THR A 363 3.35 12.47 -19.64
CA THR A 363 3.49 11.47 -18.57
C THR A 363 2.35 11.50 -17.56
N ALA A 364 1.69 12.64 -17.38
CA ALA A 364 0.61 12.82 -16.41
C ALA A 364 -0.79 12.46 -16.98
N VAL A 365 -0.90 12.19 -18.29
CA VAL A 365 -2.17 11.96 -18.96
C VAL A 365 -2.16 10.65 -19.76
N SER A 366 -3.00 9.70 -19.36
CA SER A 366 -3.21 8.46 -20.12
C SER A 366 -4.52 8.50 -20.91
N LEU A 367 -4.44 8.47 -22.26
CA LEU A 367 -5.59 8.53 -23.17
C LEU A 367 -5.79 7.27 -24.02
N ARG A 368 -4.91 6.28 -23.86
CA ARG A 368 -4.86 5.06 -24.68
C ARG A 368 -6.22 4.36 -24.80
N GLY A 369 -6.52 3.77 -25.95
CA GLY A 369 -7.75 2.98 -26.14
C GLY A 369 -9.00 3.78 -26.53
N ASN A 370 -8.92 5.10 -26.65
CA ASN A 370 -9.97 5.95 -27.21
C ASN A 370 -9.74 6.16 -28.71
N SER A 371 -10.28 5.29 -29.56
CA SER A 371 -9.95 5.22 -31.00
C SER A 371 -10.37 6.42 -31.86
N LYS A 372 -11.18 7.33 -31.31
CA LYS A 372 -11.69 8.53 -31.98
C LYS A 372 -11.10 9.83 -31.42
N LEU A 373 -10.15 9.73 -30.49
CA LEU A 373 -9.34 10.87 -30.11
C LEU A 373 -8.24 11.09 -31.15
N CYS A 374 -7.95 12.36 -31.39
CA CYS A 374 -6.85 12.75 -32.25
C CYS A 374 -6.01 13.84 -31.56
N SER A 375 -4.72 13.86 -31.86
CA SER A 375 -3.81 14.91 -31.41
C SER A 375 -2.75 15.12 -32.48
N ASP A 376 -2.36 16.38 -32.70
CA ASP A 376 -1.20 16.71 -33.53
C ASP A 376 0.12 16.56 -32.74
N ASP A 377 0.02 16.33 -31.43
CA ASP A 377 1.15 16.05 -30.55
C ASP A 377 1.56 14.57 -30.65
N GLN A 378 2.80 14.34 -31.08
CA GLN A 378 3.35 12.99 -31.28
C GLN A 378 3.63 12.26 -29.96
N GLU A 379 3.76 12.96 -28.83
CA GLU A 379 4.04 12.35 -27.52
C GLU A 379 2.82 11.60 -26.95
N LEU A 380 1.60 11.94 -27.39
CA LEU A 380 0.36 11.32 -26.90
C LEU A 380 -0.03 10.02 -27.62
N GLU A 381 0.79 9.54 -28.57
CA GLU A 381 0.57 8.32 -29.37
C GLU A 381 -0.84 8.19 -30.02
N LEU A 382 -1.45 9.32 -30.41
CA LEU A 382 -2.77 9.37 -31.06
C LEU A 382 -2.65 9.66 -32.57
N SER A 383 -3.70 9.36 -33.34
CA SER A 383 -3.75 9.73 -34.76
C SER A 383 -3.86 11.25 -34.93
N ALA A 384 -3.22 11.80 -35.96
CA ALA A 384 -3.33 13.22 -36.31
C ALA A 384 -4.79 13.62 -36.59
N CYS A 385 -5.17 14.85 -36.23
CA CYS A 385 -6.52 15.33 -36.48
C CYS A 385 -6.69 15.67 -37.96
N HIS A 386 -7.44 14.83 -38.70
CA HIS A 386 -7.82 15.15 -40.08
C HIS A 386 -9.05 16.04 -40.10
N GLU A 387 -8.95 17.21 -40.71
CA GLU A 387 -10.11 18.03 -41.08
C GLU A 387 -11.00 17.22 -42.05
N GLN A 388 -12.09 16.65 -41.53
CA GLN A 388 -13.13 16.12 -42.41
C GLN A 388 -13.96 17.27 -42.96
N GLY A 389 -13.66 17.65 -44.21
CA GLY A 389 -14.68 18.17 -45.11
C GLY A 389 -15.85 17.17 -45.22
N SER A 390 -17.05 17.72 -45.37
CA SER A 390 -18.38 17.08 -45.43
C SER A 390 -18.47 15.66 -46.06
N PRO A 391 -19.41 14.81 -45.62
CA PRO A 391 -19.55 13.45 -46.11
C PRO A 391 -20.22 13.40 -47.50
N THR A 392 -19.51 12.91 -48.53
CA THR A 392 -20.14 12.52 -49.81
C THR A 392 -20.40 11.01 -49.85
N SER A 393 -21.69 10.69 -49.82
CA SER A 393 -22.42 9.55 -50.40
C SER A 393 -21.76 8.16 -50.44
N GLY A 394 -22.39 7.20 -49.76
CA GLY A 394 -22.06 5.78 -49.80
C GLY A 394 -22.13 5.16 -51.20
N LYS A 395 -21.22 4.21 -51.45
CA LYS A 395 -21.28 3.28 -52.58
C LYS A 395 -21.96 1.99 -52.11
N SER A 396 -22.98 1.55 -52.85
CA SER A 396 -23.67 0.29 -52.62
C SER A 396 -22.74 -0.90 -52.84
N LEU A 397 -22.92 -1.95 -52.04
CA LEU A 397 -22.18 -3.21 -52.16
C LEU A 397 -22.54 -3.91 -53.48
N SER A 398 -21.51 -4.44 -54.14
CA SER A 398 -21.62 -5.18 -55.40
C SER A 398 -22.01 -6.63 -55.13
N GLY A 399 -22.70 -7.28 -56.08
CA GLY A 399 -23.15 -8.68 -55.96
C GLY A 399 -22.05 -9.71 -55.68
N ARG A 400 -20.77 -9.33 -55.85
CA ARG A 400 -19.62 -10.15 -55.43
C ARG A 400 -19.43 -10.20 -53.91
N ASP A 401 -19.76 -9.11 -53.20
CA ASP A 401 -19.57 -9.01 -51.75
C ASP A 401 -20.61 -9.86 -51.01
N VAL A 402 -21.83 -9.94 -51.54
CA VAL A 402 -22.91 -10.80 -51.01
C VAL A 402 -22.58 -12.29 -51.17
N ALA A 403 -21.94 -12.68 -52.27
CA ALA A 403 -21.53 -14.06 -52.52
C ALA A 403 -20.39 -14.51 -51.58
N LEU A 404 -19.45 -13.62 -51.29
CA LEU A 404 -18.35 -13.89 -50.34
C LEU A 404 -18.84 -14.02 -48.90
N ILE A 405 -19.82 -13.21 -48.50
CA ILE A 405 -20.46 -13.29 -47.18
C ILE A 405 -21.25 -14.60 -47.05
N ALA A 406 -21.97 -15.04 -48.09
CA ALA A 406 -22.69 -16.30 -48.08
C ALA A 406 -21.76 -17.52 -47.98
N LEU A 407 -20.60 -17.49 -48.65
CA LEU A 407 -19.60 -18.56 -48.60
C LEU A 407 -18.92 -18.63 -47.22
N ALA A 408 -18.65 -17.47 -46.60
CA ALA A 408 -18.12 -17.41 -45.25
C ALA A 408 -19.12 -17.99 -44.22
N ILE A 409 -20.41 -17.72 -44.37
CA ILE A 409 -21.46 -18.26 -43.50
C ILE A 409 -21.51 -19.80 -43.60
N VAL A 410 -21.43 -20.38 -44.80
CA VAL A 410 -21.49 -21.84 -44.99
C VAL A 410 -20.26 -22.57 -44.44
N VAL A 411 -19.08 -21.93 -44.45
CA VAL A 411 -17.82 -22.55 -43.96
C VAL A 411 -17.61 -22.32 -42.48
N PHE A 412 -17.82 -21.09 -41.99
CA PHE A 412 -17.45 -20.71 -40.63
C PHE A 412 -18.52 -21.04 -39.57
N LEU A 413 -19.81 -21.11 -39.91
CA LEU A 413 -20.84 -21.55 -38.96
C LEU A 413 -20.65 -23.00 -38.50
N PRO A 414 -20.51 -24.01 -39.37
CA PRO A 414 -20.29 -25.38 -38.92
C PRO A 414 -18.95 -25.55 -38.18
N LEU A 415 -17.91 -24.78 -38.55
CA LEU A 415 -16.65 -24.75 -37.81
C LEU A 415 -16.83 -24.16 -36.41
N SER A 416 -17.60 -23.08 -36.26
CA SER A 416 -17.87 -22.46 -34.96
C SER A 416 -18.70 -23.37 -34.05
N VAL A 417 -19.64 -24.13 -34.62
CA VAL A 417 -20.46 -25.12 -33.90
C VAL A 417 -19.61 -26.32 -33.48
N PHE A 418 -18.71 -26.79 -34.35
CA PHE A 418 -17.75 -27.84 -34.01
C PHE A 418 -16.76 -27.38 -32.92
N CYS A 419 -16.24 -26.15 -33.02
CA CYS A 419 -15.37 -25.55 -32.01
C CYS A 419 -16.09 -25.33 -30.68
N THR A 420 -17.36 -24.92 -30.67
CA THR A 420 -18.14 -24.77 -29.42
C THR A 420 -18.49 -26.12 -28.80
N LEU A 421 -18.82 -27.15 -29.59
CA LEU A 421 -19.04 -28.50 -29.09
C LEU A 421 -17.74 -29.14 -28.57
N TYR A 422 -16.61 -28.89 -29.23
CA TYR A 422 -15.28 -29.29 -28.77
C TYR A 422 -14.87 -28.53 -27.50
N TRP A 423 -15.12 -27.21 -27.45
CA TRP A 423 -14.87 -26.36 -26.28
C TRP A 423 -15.73 -26.75 -25.08
N LEU A 424 -17.01 -27.09 -25.27
CA LEU A 424 -17.88 -27.64 -24.21
C LEU A 424 -17.39 -29.02 -23.72
N ARG A 425 -16.73 -29.80 -24.59
CA ARG A 425 -16.05 -31.05 -24.22
C ARG A 425 -14.76 -30.81 -23.43
N CYS A 426 -13.98 -29.79 -23.80
CA CYS A 426 -12.73 -29.41 -23.13
C CYS A 426 -12.97 -28.68 -21.79
N ARG A 427 -14.05 -27.91 -21.66
CA ARG A 427 -14.44 -27.18 -20.44
C ARG A 427 -14.87 -28.09 -19.29
N ARG A 428 -15.14 -29.37 -19.57
CA ARG A 428 -15.36 -30.41 -18.56
C ARG A 428 -14.06 -30.97 -17.96
N ARG A 429 -12.88 -30.59 -18.47
CA ARG A 429 -11.65 -31.31 -18.12
C ARG A 429 -10.54 -30.53 -17.43
N ASN A 430 -10.50 -29.20 -17.38
CA ASN A 430 -9.45 -28.51 -16.62
C ASN A 430 -9.87 -27.08 -16.24
N SER A 431 -9.74 -26.72 -14.97
CA SER A 431 -9.65 -25.32 -14.55
C SER A 431 -8.50 -25.16 -13.55
N THR A 432 -7.45 -24.50 -13.97
CA THR A 432 -6.51 -23.77 -13.11
C THR A 432 -5.75 -22.73 -13.94
N THR A 433 -5.88 -21.45 -13.52
CA THR A 433 -4.93 -20.31 -13.56
C THR A 433 -4.45 -19.78 -14.95
N THR A 434 -4.19 -18.47 -15.21
CA THR A 434 -3.62 -17.35 -14.40
C THR A 434 -3.73 -15.97 -15.13
N ALA A 435 -3.62 -14.84 -14.38
CA ALA A 435 -2.95 -13.51 -14.64
C ALA A 435 -3.37 -12.58 -15.83
N SER A 436 -3.87 -11.33 -15.67
CA SER A 436 -3.29 -9.96 -15.35
C SER A 436 -2.54 -9.26 -16.53
N PRO A 437 -2.61 -7.90 -16.73
CA PRO A 437 -1.54 -6.97 -16.26
C PRO A 437 -1.94 -5.45 -16.08
N SER A 438 -0.96 -4.60 -15.74
CA SER A 438 -1.04 -3.19 -15.25
C SER A 438 -0.40 -2.10 -16.15
N SER A 439 -0.52 -0.83 -15.69
CA SER A 439 -0.34 0.55 -16.24
C SER A 439 1.09 1.16 -16.44
N GLU A 440 1.12 2.37 -17.04
CA GLU A 440 2.21 3.37 -17.32
C GLU A 440 2.67 4.26 -16.13
N GLU A 441 3.90 4.83 -16.19
CA GLU A 441 4.27 6.29 -16.19
C GLU A 441 5.78 6.48 -16.54
N GLN A 442 6.14 7.49 -17.35
CA GLN A 442 7.34 7.50 -18.24
C GLN A 442 8.55 8.33 -17.75
N LEU A 443 9.68 7.65 -17.43
CA LEU A 443 11.05 8.13 -17.76
C LEU A 443 11.27 7.91 -19.27
N SER A 444 12.31 8.47 -19.93
CA SER A 444 12.57 8.16 -21.36
C SER A 444 12.57 6.64 -21.55
N GLU A 445 11.48 6.10 -22.08
CA GLU A 445 11.10 4.72 -21.73
C GLU A 445 12.04 3.78 -22.45
N ILE A 446 13.03 3.31 -21.70
CA ILE A 446 14.02 2.41 -22.27
C ILE A 446 13.35 1.06 -22.41
N SER A 447 13.22 0.61 -23.65
CA SER A 447 12.48 -0.63 -23.93
C SER A 447 13.25 -1.85 -23.43
N TYR A 448 12.53 -2.94 -23.17
CA TYR A 448 13.17 -4.24 -22.87
C TYR A 448 14.24 -4.61 -23.91
N LEU A 449 13.98 -4.37 -25.21
CA LEU A 449 14.91 -4.69 -26.29
C LEU A 449 16.18 -3.84 -26.25
N GLU A 450 16.08 -2.57 -25.85
CA GLU A 450 17.25 -1.72 -25.67
C GLU A 450 18.08 -2.18 -24.48
N LEU A 451 17.46 -2.55 -23.36
CA LEU A 451 18.15 -3.11 -22.19
C LEU A 451 18.78 -4.46 -22.47
N LEU A 452 18.07 -5.35 -23.17
CA LEU A 452 18.56 -6.66 -23.56
C LEU A 452 19.82 -6.53 -24.40
N LYS A 453 19.86 -5.61 -25.36
CA LYS A 453 21.06 -5.37 -26.15
C LYS A 453 22.15 -4.68 -25.31
N ALA A 454 21.79 -3.68 -24.51
CA ALA A 454 22.75 -2.89 -23.74
C ALA A 454 23.52 -3.73 -22.71
N THR A 455 22.89 -4.78 -22.20
CA THR A 455 23.43 -5.71 -21.20
C THR A 455 23.90 -7.05 -21.78
N ASP A 456 24.04 -7.14 -23.11
CA ASP A 456 24.46 -8.37 -23.81
C ASP A 456 23.61 -9.60 -23.42
N GLY A 457 22.29 -9.43 -23.43
CA GLY A 457 21.33 -10.49 -23.11
C GLY A 457 21.17 -10.78 -21.62
N PHE A 458 21.52 -9.83 -20.74
CA PHE A 458 21.64 -10.05 -19.30
C PHE A 458 22.62 -11.20 -18.97
N SER A 459 23.74 -11.27 -19.71
CA SER A 459 24.75 -12.32 -19.56
C SER A 459 25.42 -12.30 -18.19
N SER A 460 25.97 -13.44 -17.77
CA SER A 460 26.78 -13.52 -16.54
C SER A 460 27.97 -12.56 -16.55
N ASP A 461 28.52 -12.23 -17.71
CA ASP A 461 29.69 -11.37 -17.86
C ASP A 461 29.36 -9.88 -17.60
N SER A 462 28.08 -9.52 -17.74
CA SER A 462 27.56 -8.18 -17.40
C SER A 462 27.04 -8.10 -15.96
N LEU A 463 26.84 -9.21 -15.25
CA LEU A 463 26.33 -9.24 -13.88
C LEU A 463 27.32 -8.58 -12.91
N ARG A 464 26.82 -7.68 -12.05
CA ARG A 464 27.61 -6.93 -11.05
C ARG A 464 27.16 -7.19 -9.62
N GLY A 465 25.90 -7.54 -9.41
CA GLY A 465 25.41 -7.86 -8.06
C GLY A 465 24.04 -8.53 -8.08
N VAL A 466 23.73 -9.29 -7.03
CA VAL A 466 22.42 -9.92 -6.81
C VAL A 466 21.94 -9.54 -5.42
N GLY A 467 20.80 -8.86 -5.36
CA GLY A 467 20.13 -8.45 -4.12
C GLY A 467 18.85 -9.24 -3.87
N SER A 468 18.14 -8.91 -2.78
CA SER A 468 16.91 -9.60 -2.37
C SER A 468 15.73 -9.43 -3.34
N PHE A 469 15.72 -8.36 -4.13
CA PHE A 469 14.62 -8.03 -5.04
C PHE A 469 15.03 -8.03 -6.51
N GLY A 470 16.28 -8.33 -6.86
CA GLY A 470 16.73 -8.27 -8.25
C GLY A 470 18.25 -8.39 -8.44
N SER A 471 18.67 -8.35 -9.70
CA SER A 471 20.06 -8.45 -10.14
C SER A 471 20.49 -7.17 -10.87
N VAL A 472 21.73 -6.75 -10.70
CA VAL A 472 22.29 -5.54 -11.32
C VAL A 472 23.28 -5.93 -12.41
N TYR A 473 23.09 -5.41 -13.62
CA TYR A 473 23.93 -5.65 -14.78
C TYR A 473 24.61 -4.34 -15.23
N LYS A 474 25.85 -4.42 -15.69
CA LYS A 474 26.53 -3.32 -16.38
C LYS A 474 26.03 -3.28 -17.83
N GLY A 475 25.47 -2.16 -18.24
CA GLY A 475 25.00 -1.94 -19.61
C GLY A 475 25.74 -0.79 -20.30
N THR A 476 25.75 -0.79 -21.63
CA THR A 476 26.18 0.36 -22.45
C THR A 476 25.01 0.80 -23.33
N LEU A 477 24.51 2.02 -23.13
CA LEU A 477 23.38 2.53 -23.90
C LEU A 477 23.82 2.87 -25.33
N TYR A 478 23.09 2.38 -26.33
CA TYR A 478 23.46 2.58 -27.74
C TYR A 478 23.27 4.00 -28.25
N LYS A 479 22.37 4.78 -27.63
CA LYS A 479 22.01 6.13 -28.11
C LYS A 479 23.15 7.13 -27.92
N ASP A 480 23.96 6.97 -26.88
CA ASP A 480 24.99 7.92 -26.48
C ASP A 480 26.30 7.26 -26.00
N GLY A 481 26.36 5.93 -25.89
CA GLY A 481 27.53 5.19 -25.38
C GLY A 481 27.67 5.23 -23.86
N SER A 482 26.69 5.76 -23.13
CA SER A 482 26.75 5.89 -21.68
C SER A 482 26.79 4.54 -20.99
N ILE A 483 27.73 4.37 -20.05
CA ILE A 483 27.80 3.18 -19.20
C ILE A 483 26.79 3.33 -18.06
N VAL A 484 25.94 2.33 -17.87
CA VAL A 484 24.83 2.36 -16.91
C VAL A 484 24.77 1.09 -16.06
N ALA A 485 24.15 1.20 -14.89
CA ALA A 485 23.77 0.06 -14.07
C ALA A 485 22.28 -0.25 -14.29
N VAL A 486 21.96 -1.47 -14.71
CA VAL A 486 20.60 -1.95 -14.99
C VAL A 486 20.19 -2.92 -13.89
N LYS A 487 19.36 -2.47 -12.94
CA LYS A 487 18.80 -3.29 -11.86
C LYS A 487 17.50 -3.94 -12.33
N VAL A 488 17.55 -5.22 -12.67
CA VAL A 488 16.41 -6.04 -13.09
C VAL A 488 15.75 -6.67 -11.88
N LEU A 489 14.45 -6.48 -11.70
CA LEU A 489 13.72 -6.96 -10.53
C LEU A 489 13.28 -8.41 -10.70
N ASN A 490 13.46 -9.24 -9.67
CA ASN A 490 12.93 -10.60 -9.63
C ASN A 490 11.47 -10.57 -9.17
N LEU A 491 10.53 -10.46 -10.12
CA LEU A 491 9.10 -10.30 -9.82
C LEU A 491 8.44 -11.54 -9.19
N HIS A 492 9.13 -12.69 -9.15
CA HIS A 492 8.66 -13.86 -8.40
C HIS A 492 8.82 -13.69 -6.88
N GLU A 493 9.68 -12.76 -6.44
CA GLU A 493 9.87 -12.47 -5.02
C GLU A 493 8.77 -11.56 -4.45
N ARG A 494 8.20 -11.98 -3.32
CA ARG A 494 7.08 -11.28 -2.68
C ARG A 494 7.53 -9.88 -2.23
N GLY A 495 6.99 -8.85 -2.87
CA GLY A 495 7.29 -7.46 -2.56
C GLY A 495 8.25 -6.77 -3.54
N ALA A 496 8.83 -7.49 -4.51
CA ALA A 496 9.71 -6.92 -5.54
C ALA A 496 8.99 -5.81 -6.34
N SER A 497 7.73 -6.02 -6.75
CA SER A 497 6.92 -4.98 -7.41
C SER A 497 6.68 -3.75 -6.54
N LYS A 498 6.53 -3.93 -5.22
CA LYS A 498 6.37 -2.81 -4.27
C LYS A 498 7.69 -2.07 -4.05
N SER A 499 8.81 -2.81 -4.02
CA SER A 499 10.17 -2.27 -3.94
C SER A 499 10.45 -1.39 -5.15
N PHE A 500 10.16 -1.87 -6.35
CA PHE A 500 10.28 -1.11 -7.60
C PHE A 500 9.54 0.23 -7.55
N ILE A 501 8.24 0.21 -7.20
CA ILE A 501 7.43 1.44 -7.13
C ILE A 501 7.95 2.40 -6.05
N THR A 502 8.39 1.87 -4.90
CA THR A 502 8.96 2.69 -3.81
C THR A 502 10.25 3.38 -4.25
N GLU A 503 11.13 2.64 -4.92
CA GLU A 503 12.41 3.13 -5.43
C GLU A 503 12.19 4.17 -6.54
N CYS A 504 11.27 3.93 -7.49
CA CYS A 504 10.86 4.92 -8.49
C CYS A 504 10.35 6.22 -7.85
N ASN A 505 9.48 6.12 -6.84
CA ASN A 505 8.89 7.29 -6.18
C ASN A 505 9.94 8.11 -5.43
N ALA A 506 10.92 7.45 -4.81
CA ALA A 506 12.02 8.15 -4.13
C ALA A 506 12.95 8.81 -5.15
N LEU A 507 13.42 8.06 -6.13
CA LEU A 507 14.41 8.52 -7.12
C LEU A 507 13.86 9.61 -8.05
N ARG A 508 12.54 9.66 -8.30
CA ARG A 508 11.91 10.75 -9.08
C ARG A 508 12.04 12.13 -8.42
N ASN A 509 12.10 12.17 -7.08
CA ASN A 509 11.94 13.40 -6.30
C ASN A 509 13.22 13.84 -5.56
N ILE A 510 14.31 13.09 -5.66
CA ILE A 510 15.59 13.41 -5.00
C ILE A 510 16.64 13.81 -6.03
N ARG A 511 17.37 14.90 -5.76
CA ARG A 511 18.49 15.35 -6.58
C ARG A 511 19.61 15.88 -5.69
N HIS A 512 20.64 15.06 -5.47
CA HIS A 512 21.77 15.42 -4.64
C HIS A 512 23.05 14.71 -5.13
N ARG A 513 24.19 15.37 -5.01
CA ARG A 513 25.49 14.86 -5.51
C ARG A 513 25.97 13.57 -4.81
N ASN A 514 25.46 13.27 -3.62
CA ASN A 514 25.81 12.05 -2.88
C ASN A 514 24.68 11.00 -2.93
N LEU A 515 23.79 11.07 -3.92
CA LEU A 515 22.73 10.07 -4.16
C LEU A 515 22.87 9.50 -5.57
N VAL A 516 22.62 8.20 -5.73
CA VAL A 516 22.67 7.55 -7.05
C VAL A 516 21.56 8.13 -7.93
N LYS A 517 21.94 8.61 -9.11
CA LYS A 517 21.02 9.21 -10.07
C LYS A 517 20.29 8.14 -10.87
N ILE A 518 18.97 8.27 -10.96
CA ILE A 518 18.16 7.50 -11.92
C ILE A 518 18.23 8.13 -13.31
N ILE A 519 18.51 7.29 -14.31
CA ILE A 519 18.52 7.67 -15.73
C ILE A 519 17.16 7.35 -16.36
N SER A 520 16.68 6.11 -16.19
CA SER A 520 15.38 5.66 -16.71
C SER A 520 14.82 4.49 -15.89
N ALA A 521 13.58 4.08 -16.15
CA ALA A 521 13.00 2.83 -15.69
C ALA A 521 12.29 2.14 -16.85
N CYS A 522 12.23 0.82 -16.80
CA CYS A 522 11.50 -0.02 -17.74
C CYS A 522 10.43 -0.80 -16.97
N SER A 523 9.18 -0.71 -17.39
CA SER A 523 8.08 -1.55 -16.94
C SER A 523 7.34 -2.07 -18.16
N SER A 524 7.69 -3.27 -18.61
CA SER A 524 7.22 -3.85 -19.87
C SER A 524 6.91 -5.34 -19.71
N VAL A 525 6.80 -6.06 -20.83
CA VAL A 525 6.69 -7.52 -20.87
C VAL A 525 7.89 -8.11 -21.60
N ASP A 526 8.41 -9.23 -21.11
CA ASP A 526 9.45 -9.99 -21.80
C ASP A 526 8.88 -10.71 -23.05
N PRO A 527 9.72 -11.28 -23.93
CA PRO A 527 9.27 -12.00 -25.12
C PRO A 527 8.44 -13.25 -24.83
N GLN A 528 8.42 -13.72 -23.58
CA GLN A 528 7.65 -14.89 -23.13
C GLN A 528 6.28 -14.48 -22.56
N GLY A 529 6.01 -13.18 -22.46
CA GLY A 529 4.76 -12.61 -21.96
C GLY A 529 4.72 -12.42 -20.44
N ASN A 530 5.86 -12.52 -19.74
CA ASN A 530 5.93 -12.23 -18.30
C ASN A 530 6.18 -10.75 -18.07
N ASP A 531 5.68 -10.21 -16.96
CA ASP A 531 6.00 -8.85 -16.52
C ASP A 531 7.53 -8.70 -16.34
N PHE A 532 8.07 -7.58 -16.82
CA PHE A 532 9.49 -7.23 -16.71
C PHE A 532 9.63 -5.83 -16.13
N LYS A 533 10.43 -5.67 -15.08
CA LYS A 533 10.72 -4.37 -14.47
C LYS A 533 12.20 -4.19 -14.23
N ALA A 534 12.74 -3.03 -14.63
CA ALA A 534 14.13 -2.68 -14.40
C ALA A 534 14.32 -1.18 -14.13
N LEU A 535 15.33 -0.83 -13.34
CA LEU A 535 15.80 0.54 -13.15
C LEU A 535 17.13 0.73 -13.86
N VAL A 536 17.29 1.86 -14.55
CA VAL A 536 18.55 2.27 -15.17
C VAL A 536 19.13 3.42 -14.37
N LEU A 537 20.28 3.17 -13.77
CA LEU A 537 20.97 4.05 -12.85
C LEU A 537 22.33 4.42 -13.45
N GLU A 538 22.89 5.52 -12.96
CA GLU A 538 24.28 5.87 -13.23
C GLU A 538 25.23 4.76 -12.73
N PHE A 539 26.23 4.42 -13.54
CA PHE A 539 27.18 3.36 -13.20
C PHE A 539 28.29 3.90 -12.31
N MET A 540 28.52 3.21 -11.19
CA MET A 540 29.56 3.56 -10.21
C MET A 540 30.76 2.63 -10.39
N PRO A 541 31.88 3.09 -10.99
CA PRO A 541 32.95 2.21 -11.44
C PRO A 541 33.80 1.61 -10.32
N ASN A 542 33.84 2.24 -9.15
CA ASN A 542 34.58 1.74 -7.99
C ASN A 542 33.75 0.77 -7.13
N GLY A 543 32.52 0.42 -7.54
CA GLY A 543 31.72 -0.62 -6.89
C GLY A 543 31.11 -0.17 -5.56
N SER A 544 30.65 -1.15 -4.77
CA SER A 544 30.04 -0.91 -3.46
C SER A 544 31.09 -0.77 -2.36
N LEU A 545 30.79 0.01 -1.33
CA LEU A 545 31.68 0.21 -0.19
C LEU A 545 31.94 -1.10 0.60
N GLU A 546 30.99 -2.04 0.56
CA GLU A 546 31.15 -3.37 1.15
C GLU A 546 32.38 -4.10 0.59
N GLU A 547 32.63 -4.02 -0.71
CA GLU A 547 33.79 -4.65 -1.36
C GLU A 547 35.14 -4.08 -0.88
N TRP A 548 35.16 -2.83 -0.41
CA TRP A 548 36.35 -2.16 0.10
C TRP A 548 36.57 -2.37 1.59
N LEU A 549 35.49 -2.53 2.36
CA LEU A 549 35.56 -2.80 3.80
C LEU A 549 35.79 -4.29 4.08
N HIS A 550 35.23 -5.17 3.24
CA HIS A 550 35.26 -6.62 3.41
C HIS A 550 35.72 -7.34 2.12
N PRO A 551 36.98 -7.16 1.68
CA PRO A 551 37.47 -7.79 0.45
C PRO A 551 37.50 -9.33 0.57
N ASN A 552 36.94 -10.02 -0.41
CA ASN A 552 36.94 -11.48 -0.47
C ASN A 552 38.36 -12.02 -0.73
N ILE A 553 38.80 -12.99 0.08
CA ILE A 553 40.20 -13.49 0.10
C ILE A 553 40.53 -14.37 -1.12
N ASP A 554 39.51 -14.83 -1.87
CA ASP A 554 39.64 -15.86 -2.91
C ASP A 554 39.81 -15.33 -4.35
N GLU A 555 39.73 -14.02 -4.59
CA GLU A 555 39.93 -13.45 -5.93
C GLU A 555 41.31 -12.79 -6.07
N LYS A 556 42.00 -13.08 -7.18
CA LYS A 556 43.37 -12.63 -7.52
C LYS A 556 43.46 -11.12 -7.86
N HIS A 557 42.75 -10.27 -7.13
CA HIS A 557 42.81 -8.82 -7.26
C HIS A 557 43.58 -8.20 -6.09
N GLU A 558 44.34 -7.15 -6.38
CA GLU A 558 45.08 -6.39 -5.37
C GLU A 558 44.16 -6.03 -4.20
N VAL A 559 44.63 -6.24 -2.96
CA VAL A 559 43.87 -5.94 -1.75
C VAL A 559 43.58 -4.45 -1.71
N ARG A 560 42.37 -4.08 -2.14
CA ARG A 560 41.84 -2.72 -2.08
C ARG A 560 41.70 -2.33 -0.61
N LYS A 561 42.33 -1.24 -0.18
CA LYS A 561 42.24 -0.72 1.20
C LYS A 561 41.96 0.77 1.19
N LEU A 562 40.98 1.18 2.00
CA LEU A 562 40.68 2.59 2.23
C LEU A 562 41.58 3.14 3.34
N SER A 563 42.15 4.31 3.12
CA SER A 563 42.78 5.09 4.18
C SER A 563 41.73 5.65 5.16
N ILE A 564 42.17 5.99 6.38
CA ILE A 564 41.30 6.65 7.36
C ILE A 564 40.72 7.97 6.83
N GLY A 565 41.49 8.71 6.03
CA GLY A 565 41.04 9.94 5.39
C GLY A 565 39.92 9.68 4.38
N GLN A 566 40.06 8.66 3.54
CA GLN A 566 39.01 8.26 2.59
C GLN A 566 37.76 7.78 3.30
N ARG A 567 37.89 6.98 4.37
CA ARG A 567 36.75 6.53 5.19
C ARG A 567 35.99 7.70 5.81
N LEU A 568 36.72 8.69 6.32
CA LEU A 568 36.11 9.91 6.86
C LEU A 568 35.38 10.70 5.78
N SER A 569 35.97 10.88 4.59
CA SER A 569 35.31 11.54 3.46
C SER A 569 34.03 10.82 3.06
N ILE A 570 34.07 9.49 2.93
CA ILE A 570 32.91 8.65 2.60
C ILE A 570 31.81 8.78 3.65
N ALA A 571 32.16 8.77 4.95
CA ALA A 571 31.20 8.98 6.03
C ALA A 571 30.54 10.37 5.95
N ILE A 572 31.32 11.41 5.61
CA ILE A 572 30.81 12.77 5.41
C ILE A 572 29.87 12.85 4.20
N ASP A 573 30.19 12.19 3.09
CA ASP A 573 29.35 12.13 1.90
C ASP A 573 28.00 11.47 2.19
N VAL A 574 28.01 10.32 2.90
CA VAL A 574 26.78 9.66 3.37
C VAL A 574 26.01 10.56 4.35
N ALA A 575 26.73 11.33 5.17
CA ALA A 575 26.13 12.30 6.09
C ALA A 575 25.39 13.44 5.35
N PHE A 576 25.97 13.97 4.26
CA PHE A 576 25.30 14.96 3.43
C PHE A 576 24.09 14.36 2.70
N ALA A 577 24.20 13.13 2.21
CA ALA A 577 23.11 12.44 1.53
C ALA A 577 21.84 12.34 2.40
N MET A 578 21.94 11.85 3.64
CA MET A 578 20.72 11.77 4.46
C MET A 578 20.32 13.09 5.10
N GLU A 579 21.24 14.03 5.35
CA GLU A 579 20.83 15.38 5.76
C GLU A 579 19.89 16.00 4.71
N TYR A 580 20.24 15.85 3.43
CA TYR A 580 19.40 16.26 2.32
C TYR A 580 18.02 15.57 2.34
N LEU A 581 17.98 14.24 2.42
CA LEU A 581 16.72 13.46 2.43
C LEU A 581 15.81 13.80 3.61
N HIS A 582 16.38 14.19 4.74
CA HIS A 582 15.64 14.38 5.98
C HIS A 582 15.16 15.83 6.19
N HIS A 583 15.92 16.82 5.72
CA HIS A 583 15.66 18.22 6.07
C HIS A 583 15.53 19.15 4.86
N HIS A 584 16.03 18.77 3.68
CA HIS A 584 16.13 19.66 2.52
C HIS A 584 15.18 19.30 1.37
N ILE A 585 14.25 18.36 1.59
CA ILE A 585 13.20 18.00 0.64
C ILE A 585 11.81 18.19 1.25
N GLN A 586 10.84 18.55 0.41
CA GLN A 586 9.48 18.94 0.83
C GLN A 586 8.77 17.87 1.66
N THR A 587 8.92 16.61 1.28
CA THR A 587 8.43 15.45 2.02
C THR A 587 9.65 14.67 2.50
N PRO A 588 10.03 14.75 3.78
CA PRO A 588 11.20 14.04 4.27
C PRO A 588 11.16 12.55 3.96
N ILE A 589 12.27 12.01 3.43
CA ILE A 589 12.41 10.61 3.03
C ILE A 589 13.35 9.91 4.00
N VAL A 590 12.90 8.78 4.52
CA VAL A 590 13.70 7.86 5.33
C VAL A 590 14.13 6.69 4.45
N HIS A 591 15.43 6.47 4.26
CA HIS A 591 15.97 5.43 3.37
C HIS A 591 15.56 4.00 3.75
N CYS A 592 15.53 3.72 5.06
CA CYS A 592 15.20 2.41 5.66
C CYS A 592 16.12 1.21 5.32
N ASP A 593 17.06 1.33 4.39
CA ASP A 593 18.03 0.24 4.07
C ASP A 593 19.46 0.75 3.84
N LEU A 594 20.00 1.61 4.70
CA LEU A 594 21.35 2.14 4.53
C LEU A 594 22.40 1.18 5.09
N LYS A 595 23.25 0.64 4.22
CA LYS A 595 24.34 -0.31 4.52
C LYS A 595 25.49 -0.12 3.51
N PRO A 596 26.72 -0.58 3.79
CA PRO A 596 27.87 -0.48 2.88
C PRO A 596 27.60 -0.97 1.46
N SER A 597 26.82 -2.05 1.28
CA SER A 597 26.48 -2.56 -0.07
C SER A 597 25.62 -1.59 -0.90
N ASN A 598 24.94 -0.65 -0.23
CA ASN A 598 24.05 0.36 -0.82
C ASN A 598 24.72 1.75 -0.89
N VAL A 599 26.00 1.84 -0.52
CA VAL A 599 26.84 3.02 -0.70
C VAL A 599 27.82 2.72 -1.83
N LEU A 600 27.67 3.40 -2.96
CA LEU A 600 28.48 3.18 -4.16
C LEU A 600 29.53 4.30 -4.33
N LEU A 601 30.66 3.98 -4.95
CA LEU A 601 31.77 4.91 -5.14
C LEU A 601 31.94 5.26 -6.62
N ASP A 602 31.97 6.55 -6.92
CA ASP A 602 32.25 7.06 -8.28
C ASP A 602 33.77 7.03 -8.59
N GLU A 603 34.16 7.56 -9.76
CA GLU A 603 35.56 7.62 -10.22
C GLU A 603 36.49 8.38 -9.24
N ASP A 604 35.96 9.37 -8.51
CA ASP A 604 36.69 10.24 -7.59
C ASP A 604 36.65 9.73 -6.13
N MET A 605 36.12 8.53 -5.89
CA MET A 605 35.88 7.93 -4.57
C MET A 605 34.87 8.72 -3.71
N ILE A 606 33.97 9.46 -4.35
CA ILE A 606 32.85 10.15 -3.69
C ILE A 606 31.72 9.15 -3.46
N ALA A 607 31.15 9.17 -2.25
CA ALA A 607 30.11 8.23 -1.88
C ALA A 607 28.72 8.67 -2.36
N HIS A 608 27.99 7.71 -2.95
CA HIS A 608 26.64 7.86 -3.46
C HIS A 608 25.72 6.81 -2.81
N VAL A 609 24.68 7.26 -2.10
CA VAL A 609 23.68 6.36 -1.50
C VAL A 609 22.65 5.94 -2.55
N GLY A 610 22.42 4.64 -2.68
CA GLY A 610 21.44 4.04 -3.59
C GLY A 610 20.58 2.97 -2.92
N ASP A 611 19.72 2.33 -3.71
CA ASP A 611 18.72 1.33 -3.28
C ASP A 611 17.63 1.83 -2.34
N PHE A 612 16.69 2.60 -2.91
CA PHE A 612 15.54 3.15 -2.19
C PHE A 612 14.33 2.19 -2.14
N GLY A 613 14.53 0.90 -2.42
CA GLY A 613 13.45 -0.11 -2.47
C GLY A 613 12.59 -0.19 -1.21
N LEU A 614 13.13 0.25 -0.07
CA LEU A 614 12.45 0.21 1.24
C LEU A 614 12.11 1.59 1.82
N ALA A 615 12.34 2.68 1.08
CA ALA A 615 12.19 4.06 1.56
C ALA A 615 10.77 4.41 2.04
N LYS A 616 10.67 5.40 2.93
CA LYS A 616 9.41 5.92 3.49
C LYS A 616 9.35 7.45 3.41
N PHE A 617 8.16 7.99 3.15
CA PHE A 617 7.89 9.42 3.04
C PHE A 617 7.14 9.88 4.31
N LEU A 618 7.57 11.00 4.90
CA LEU A 618 6.97 11.58 6.11
C LEU A 618 6.13 12.82 5.72
N TYR A 619 4.83 12.80 6.00
CA TYR A 619 3.93 13.92 5.76
C TYR A 619 3.60 14.64 7.07
N GLU A 620 3.67 15.98 7.10
CA GLU A 620 3.30 16.79 8.28
C GLU A 620 1.78 16.80 8.45
N THR A 621 1.26 15.94 9.33
CA THR A 621 -0.11 16.06 9.85
C THR A 621 -0.06 16.58 11.29
N THR A 622 -0.80 17.65 11.58
CA THR A 622 -1.12 18.11 12.94
C THR A 622 -2.06 17.13 13.62
N GLU A 623 -1.62 15.90 13.87
CA GLU A 623 -2.23 14.95 14.80
C GLU A 623 -1.24 13.79 15.08
N SER A 624 -0.42 14.02 16.10
CA SER A 624 -0.07 13.05 17.14
C SER A 624 -0.12 11.51 16.85
N ILE A 625 1.03 10.92 16.42
CA ILE A 625 1.41 9.47 16.35
C ILE A 625 0.34 8.51 15.79
N GLN A 626 0.53 8.11 14.53
CA GLN A 626 0.35 6.72 14.11
C GLN A 626 1.10 6.47 12.78
N ALA A 627 2.44 6.54 12.82
CA ALA A 627 3.30 6.15 11.71
C ALA A 627 4.22 4.96 12.11
N MET A 628 3.65 3.97 12.80
CA MET A 628 4.37 2.79 13.28
C MET A 628 3.53 1.51 13.16
N SER A 629 3.20 1.07 11.94
CA SER A 629 2.85 -0.34 11.66
C SER A 629 3.06 -0.71 10.19
N ALA A 630 4.30 -0.57 9.71
CA ALA A 630 4.65 -1.08 8.39
C ALA A 630 6.03 -1.75 8.43
N GLY A 631 6.08 -2.95 9.02
CA GLY A 631 7.19 -3.93 9.02
C GLY A 631 8.55 -3.41 9.51
N LEU A 632 9.34 -4.24 10.19
CA LEU A 632 10.80 -4.00 10.19
C LEU A 632 11.25 -4.07 8.73
N LYS A 633 11.72 -2.94 8.21
CA LYS A 633 12.26 -2.81 6.86
C LYS A 633 13.71 -2.38 6.98
N GLY A 634 14.56 -3.06 6.22
CA GLY A 634 16.00 -2.84 6.16
C GLY A 634 16.78 -4.15 6.31
N SER A 635 18.05 -4.11 5.98
CA SER A 635 18.95 -5.24 6.04
C SER A 635 19.39 -5.53 7.46
N ILE A 636 19.34 -6.80 7.85
CA ILE A 636 19.72 -7.29 9.18
C ILE A 636 21.14 -6.76 9.51
N GLY A 637 21.29 -6.10 10.66
CA GLY A 637 22.53 -5.43 11.08
C GLY A 637 22.53 -3.91 10.88
N TYR A 638 21.71 -3.40 9.95
CA TYR A 638 21.64 -1.98 9.59
C TYR A 638 20.26 -1.34 9.78
N ILE A 639 19.28 -2.12 10.26
CA ILE A 639 17.92 -1.62 10.51
C ILE A 639 17.97 -0.58 11.64
N PRO A 640 17.50 0.66 11.38
CA PRO A 640 17.38 1.66 12.42
C PRO A 640 16.36 1.27 13.49
N PRO A 641 16.57 1.62 14.77
CA PRO A 641 15.52 1.53 15.77
C PRO A 641 14.36 2.45 15.34
N GLY A 642 13.16 1.89 15.10
CA GLY A 642 11.99 2.63 14.59
C GLY A 642 11.66 3.87 15.43
N MET A 643 11.16 4.96 14.85
CA MET A 643 11.07 6.27 15.51
C MET A 643 9.85 6.51 16.41
N CYS A 644 10.09 7.16 17.56
CA CYS A 644 9.10 7.72 18.48
C CYS A 644 9.17 9.25 18.48
N LYS A 645 8.01 9.89 18.62
CA LYS A 645 7.58 11.30 18.46
C LYS A 645 8.53 12.48 18.77
N LYS A 646 9.70 12.29 19.36
CA LYS A 646 10.74 13.30 19.54
C LYS A 646 12.10 12.58 19.63
N ILE A 647 12.90 12.65 18.58
CA ILE A 647 14.38 12.76 18.52
C ILE A 647 14.84 12.45 17.07
N SER A 648 15.60 13.39 16.50
CA SER A 648 16.51 13.39 15.34
C SER A 648 16.59 12.18 14.41
N PHE A 649 16.52 12.48 13.10
CA PHE A 649 16.91 11.66 11.95
C PHE A 649 18.29 10.95 12.06
N CYS A 650 19.11 11.31 13.04
CA CYS A 650 20.45 10.78 13.31
C CYS A 650 20.55 9.26 13.53
N PHE A 651 19.44 8.54 13.78
CA PHE A 651 19.49 7.09 14.01
C PHE A 651 19.42 6.23 12.73
N TYR A 652 18.98 6.79 11.60
CA TYR A 652 18.73 6.04 10.37
C TYR A 652 19.97 5.57 9.60
N TRP A 653 21.16 6.03 10.01
CA TRP A 653 22.43 5.76 9.33
C TRP A 653 23.58 5.38 10.27
N LYS A 654 23.33 5.29 11.57
CA LYS A 654 24.39 5.19 12.58
C LYS A 654 25.23 3.92 12.40
N ALA A 655 24.59 2.78 12.15
CA ALA A 655 25.28 1.50 11.93
C ALA A 655 26.20 1.55 10.70
N ALA A 656 25.72 2.11 9.59
CA ALA A 656 26.52 2.26 8.38
C ALA A 656 27.72 3.20 8.64
N ILE A 657 27.53 4.35 9.30
CA ILE A 657 28.62 5.28 9.62
C ILE A 657 29.65 4.70 10.59
N GLU A 658 29.20 3.95 11.60
CA GLU A 658 30.09 3.23 12.52
C GLU A 658 30.91 2.19 11.76
N GLU A 659 30.30 1.42 10.88
CA GLU A 659 31.05 0.43 10.10
C GLU A 659 32.10 1.06 9.17
N ILE A 660 31.77 2.20 8.55
CA ILE A 660 32.71 2.95 7.68
C ILE A 660 33.92 3.47 8.48
N THR A 661 33.74 3.80 9.76
CA THR A 661 34.76 4.45 10.57
C THR A 661 35.59 3.48 11.42
N TYR A 662 35.03 2.32 11.82
CA TYR A 662 35.65 1.38 12.76
C TYR A 662 36.14 0.06 12.15
N THR A 663 35.69 -0.32 10.96
CA THR A 663 36.25 -1.41 10.13
C THR A 663 37.33 -0.81 9.27
#